data_AF-A0A949MNV3-F1
#
_entry.id   AF-A0A949MNV3-F1
#
_cell.length_a   1.000
_cell.length_b   1.000
_cell.length_c   1.000
_cell.angle_alpha   90.00
_cell.angle_beta   90.00
_cell.angle_gamma   90.00
#
_symmetry.space_group_name_H-M   'P 1'
#
loop_
_entity.id
_entity.type
_entity.pdbx_description
1 polymer ?
#
loop_
_entity_poly.entity_id
_entity_poly.type
_entity_poly.pdbx_seq_one_letter_code
_entity_poly.pdbx_strand_id
1 'polypeptide(L)'
;MKNLSVIETSDDQVLISSNEAIKLVIWDLDETFWRGTLSEGEIVPIQDNIELVKALSARGIVNSICSKNHFAPARETLINLGIWEHFVFPRIAFLPKGKLISEIIEAAQLRAPSILFVDDNITNLNEALHYNPGLQVSEPMILASLLNDPRCIGKPDPSQERLSRYKILEQKQSDQIATGGDNTEFLRNSRVRISLHDDVINQFSRVHDLVNRTNQLNFTKQRWPEGEAEAKRFAEKEFNAAFNSHWGYVKVADRYGNYGICGFYLIREARAIHFAFSCRAMNMGVEQFVWNKLARPHIHISGEVSSSLHDDYDWITLVDDADAADNNEHLINQISQSIIGIWGGCDLSMMAHYLRMQHSTVEEYQYPYQDWGIHRVARSVALFESVQLPKVKSLLKQLPGMPEDRFDSILNSLQADIYVLSFSSEGCGGLYKSKSTGLIFHLNCFSSPRTDFKTVTYDELLEKSKGKTKISQSQWEFIKAEFEFLSERNDTLLCADISKIFEKLAGKKVIVLGLNENVGSSHWILKCFKEINDVVLPLAKSYGVEVVHMNEFVKSTQDLADLNDPGTHYSRKVYADLSNRISDICSTTLAASGPKMKIIAVTRVLNESDVIEAFVRHTSSYVDHHYIMDNGSHDGTVRILEALANEGLPITVFQSRSVTYNEADSVTFLYREACKQTNPDWVLCLDCDEFLDDRLIMGGLRKYLASIHYNQDITCINIPMVSYVVTELDNDKEELVTKRMTRRIKEISDWPWKVLIRTSVDSNLVEIENGSHFVKHQGQRLTGILLPGLYLAHYAERSVYQYFSKIVRGWSKVLATGASEIQKKTAIHYKGNFDRLKWNPELLVRDKHFMEFKKSSQNFVEDPIEYKGGLLKYTPQNDELVRSIRSLMGFLEHCMIQHGRILDQFPDAREEVRRWESETIKIIETKTEPAK
;
A
#
# COMPACT_ATOMS: atom_id res chain seq x y z
N MET A 1 46.38 10.01 6.15
CA MET A 1 47.83 9.77 6.35
C MET A 1 48.05 9.14 7.72
N LYS A 2 48.47 7.85 7.74
CA LYS A 2 49.37 7.19 8.71
C LYS A 2 49.02 5.70 8.85
N ASN A 3 49.81 4.86 8.19
CA ASN A 3 50.55 3.73 8.77
C ASN A 3 51.21 2.98 7.59
N LEU A 4 52.31 3.55 7.11
CA LEU A 4 53.27 2.87 6.23
C LEU A 4 54.53 2.68 7.07
N SER A 5 54.77 1.46 7.54
CA SER A 5 56.09 1.04 8.04
C SER A 5 56.82 0.39 6.88
N VAL A 6 57.83 1.08 6.37
CA VAL A 6 58.78 0.56 5.37
C VAL A 6 59.78 -0.34 6.11
N ILE A 7 59.90 -1.59 5.68
CA ILE A 7 61.07 -2.43 5.95
C ILE A 7 61.74 -2.65 4.60
N GLU A 8 62.93 -2.09 4.42
CA GLU A 8 63.78 -2.33 3.26
C GLU A 8 64.46 -3.70 3.38
N THR A 9 64.22 -4.59 2.43
CA THR A 9 65.19 -5.61 2.00
C THR A 9 65.10 -5.80 0.50
N SER A 10 66.28 -5.90 -0.12
CA SER A 10 66.57 -6.01 -1.54
C SER A 10 65.95 -7.21 -2.25
N ASP A 11 65.11 -6.94 -3.24
CA ASP A 11 64.99 -7.57 -4.57
C ASP A 11 63.55 -7.37 -5.08
N ASP A 12 63.43 -6.96 -6.34
CA ASP A 12 62.21 -6.52 -7.01
C ASP A 12 61.07 -7.55 -6.97
N GLN A 13 60.06 -7.32 -6.12
CA GLN A 13 58.64 -7.67 -6.33
C GLN A 13 57.79 -6.97 -5.27
N VAL A 14 57.14 -5.85 -5.62
CA VAL A 14 56.15 -5.18 -4.76
C VAL A 14 54.82 -5.94 -4.86
N LEU A 15 54.66 -7.01 -4.07
CA LEU A 15 53.36 -7.60 -3.76
C LEU A 15 52.78 -6.88 -2.53
N ILE A 16 51.90 -5.90 -2.76
CA ILE A 16 51.07 -5.31 -1.69
C ILE A 16 50.06 -6.39 -1.28
N SER A 17 50.42 -7.25 -0.32
CA SER A 17 49.47 -8.21 0.25
C SER A 17 48.61 -7.54 1.32
N SER A 18 47.31 -7.42 1.03
CA SER A 18 46.29 -7.13 2.02
C SER A 18 46.17 -8.32 2.99
N ASN A 19 46.22 -8.05 4.30
CA ASN A 19 46.03 -9.07 5.35
C ASN A 19 44.53 -9.29 5.69
N GLU A 20 43.60 -8.84 4.83
CA GLU A 20 42.16 -8.98 5.03
C GLU A 20 41.68 -10.41 4.73
N ALA A 21 40.75 -10.91 5.55
CA ALA A 21 40.15 -12.23 5.38
C ALA A 21 39.34 -12.34 4.06
N ILE A 22 39.52 -13.47 3.37
CA ILE A 22 38.84 -13.78 2.11
C ILE A 22 37.40 -14.20 2.37
N LYS A 23 36.50 -13.65 1.56
CA LYS A 23 35.05 -13.91 1.57
C LYS A 23 34.54 -14.49 0.26
N LEU A 24 35.26 -14.25 -0.84
CA LEU A 24 34.97 -14.72 -2.18
C LEU A 24 36.27 -15.07 -2.91
N VAL A 25 36.31 -16.20 -3.60
CA VAL A 25 37.39 -16.55 -4.54
C VAL A 25 36.83 -16.51 -5.97
N ILE A 26 37.49 -15.78 -6.86
CA ILE A 26 37.17 -15.69 -8.29
C ILE A 26 38.18 -16.53 -9.06
N TRP A 27 37.69 -17.47 -9.86
CA TRP A 27 38.49 -18.45 -10.56
C TRP A 27 38.53 -18.15 -12.06
N ASP A 28 39.72 -18.17 -12.67
CA ASP A 28 39.81 -18.53 -14.08
C ASP A 28 39.59 -20.03 -14.30
N LEU A 29 39.31 -20.42 -15.54
CA LEU A 29 39.04 -21.79 -15.94
C LEU A 29 40.23 -22.45 -16.63
N ASP A 30 40.59 -21.99 -17.84
CA ASP A 30 41.67 -22.57 -18.64
C ASP A 30 43.02 -22.38 -17.94
N GLU A 31 43.86 -23.41 -17.96
CA GLU A 31 45.16 -23.52 -17.25
C GLU A 31 45.15 -23.23 -15.74
N THR A 32 43.97 -22.99 -15.15
CA THR A 32 43.78 -22.63 -13.73
C THR A 32 42.91 -23.63 -12.99
N PHE A 33 41.62 -23.74 -13.36
CA PHE A 33 40.68 -24.68 -12.76
C PHE A 33 40.83 -26.09 -13.35
N TRP A 34 41.13 -26.17 -14.65
CA TRP A 34 41.50 -27.37 -15.38
C TRP A 34 42.75 -27.13 -16.23
N ARG A 35 43.37 -28.20 -16.72
CA ARG A 35 44.47 -28.12 -17.68
C ARG A 35 43.93 -28.17 -19.10
N GLY A 36 44.48 -27.36 -20.00
CA GLY A 36 44.02 -27.21 -21.37
C GLY A 36 43.13 -25.98 -21.57
N THR A 37 43.02 -25.57 -22.83
CA THR A 37 42.16 -24.47 -23.30
C THR A 37 40.89 -25.03 -23.92
N LEU A 38 39.72 -24.72 -23.36
CA LEU A 38 38.44 -25.30 -23.80
C LEU A 38 38.10 -25.03 -25.29
N SER A 39 38.53 -23.89 -25.84
CA SER A 39 38.33 -23.58 -27.26
C SER A 39 39.28 -24.30 -28.23
N GLU A 40 40.38 -24.88 -27.73
CA GLU A 40 41.46 -25.44 -28.54
C GLU A 40 41.56 -26.98 -28.47
N GLY A 41 40.83 -27.64 -27.56
CA GLY A 41 40.84 -29.11 -27.49
C GLY A 41 40.26 -29.69 -26.20
N GLU A 42 40.71 -30.90 -25.85
CA GLU A 42 40.32 -31.58 -24.62
C GLU A 42 40.90 -30.88 -23.38
N ILE A 43 40.07 -30.76 -22.33
CA ILE A 43 40.47 -30.25 -21.03
C ILE A 43 40.52 -31.38 -20.00
N VAL A 44 41.45 -31.28 -19.04
CA VAL A 44 41.62 -32.24 -17.94
C VAL A 44 41.29 -31.54 -16.61
N PRO A 45 40.13 -31.84 -15.98
CA PRO A 45 39.76 -31.27 -14.68
C PRO A 45 40.78 -31.58 -13.59
N ILE A 46 41.05 -30.60 -12.72
CA ILE A 46 41.90 -30.79 -11.53
C ILE A 46 40.99 -31.13 -10.36
N GLN A 47 40.98 -32.40 -9.92
CA GLN A 47 40.06 -32.88 -8.87
C GLN A 47 40.22 -32.13 -7.55
N ASP A 48 41.45 -31.74 -7.18
CA ASP A 48 41.72 -30.99 -5.94
C ASP A 48 41.02 -29.63 -5.94
N ASN A 49 40.88 -28.98 -7.10
CA ASN A 49 40.18 -27.69 -7.21
C ASN A 49 38.68 -27.85 -6.96
N ILE A 50 38.08 -28.95 -7.39
CA ILE A 50 36.66 -29.26 -7.16
C ILE A 50 36.40 -29.43 -5.65
N GLU A 51 37.25 -30.20 -4.97
CA GLU A 51 37.13 -30.40 -3.52
C GLU A 51 37.45 -29.13 -2.73
N LEU A 52 38.39 -28.32 -3.22
CA LEU A 52 38.72 -27.02 -2.64
C LEU A 52 37.52 -26.05 -2.67
N VAL A 53 36.81 -25.94 -3.81
CA VAL A 53 35.59 -25.11 -3.92
C VAL A 53 34.52 -25.55 -2.91
N LYS A 54 34.30 -26.86 -2.74
CA LYS A 54 33.36 -27.39 -1.75
C LYS A 54 33.80 -27.09 -0.32
N ALA A 55 35.09 -27.26 -0.01
CA ALA A 55 35.66 -26.99 1.32
C ALA A 55 35.60 -25.50 1.68
N LEU A 56 35.87 -24.61 0.73
CA LEU A 56 35.70 -23.16 0.91
C LEU A 56 34.23 -22.81 1.18
N SER A 57 33.30 -23.40 0.43
CA SER A 57 31.86 -23.19 0.63
C SER A 57 31.42 -23.63 2.03
N ALA A 58 31.91 -24.77 2.53
CA ALA A 58 31.65 -25.27 3.88
C ALA A 58 32.27 -24.42 5.01
N ARG A 59 33.17 -23.48 4.67
CA ARG A 59 33.74 -22.45 5.57
C ARG A 59 33.09 -21.08 5.38
N GLY A 60 31.99 -21.03 4.64
CA GLY A 60 31.31 -19.78 4.32
C GLY A 60 32.17 -18.85 3.48
N ILE A 61 33.02 -19.36 2.59
CA ILE A 61 33.73 -18.60 1.55
C ILE A 61 33.08 -18.97 0.22
N VAL A 62 32.49 -17.98 -0.47
CA VAL A 62 31.78 -18.22 -1.74
C VAL A 62 32.77 -18.23 -2.91
N ASN A 63 32.36 -18.77 -4.06
CA ASN A 63 33.20 -18.88 -5.26
C ASN A 63 32.51 -18.24 -6.47
N SER A 64 33.27 -17.66 -7.39
CA SER A 64 32.79 -17.09 -8.66
C SER A 64 33.76 -17.41 -9.81
N ILE A 65 33.39 -17.10 -11.05
CA ILE A 65 34.17 -17.40 -12.24
C ILE A 65 34.38 -16.11 -13.04
N CYS A 66 35.61 -15.87 -13.49
CA CYS A 66 35.93 -14.82 -14.47
C CYS A 66 36.87 -15.39 -15.54
N SER A 67 36.30 -15.82 -16.68
CA SER A 67 37.05 -16.52 -17.73
C SER A 67 36.72 -16.03 -19.14
N LYS A 68 37.73 -16.04 -20.03
CA LYS A 68 37.60 -15.68 -21.44
C LYS A 68 37.19 -16.89 -22.26
N ASN A 69 35.92 -17.27 -22.14
CA ASN A 69 35.37 -18.47 -22.76
C ASN A 69 33.98 -18.22 -23.38
N HIS A 70 33.48 -19.20 -24.14
CA HIS A 70 32.07 -19.25 -24.50
C HIS A 70 31.25 -19.76 -23.31
N PHE A 71 30.21 -19.01 -22.92
CA PHE A 71 29.42 -19.30 -21.73
C PHE A 71 28.80 -20.70 -21.73
N ALA A 72 28.13 -21.09 -22.82
CA ALA A 72 27.39 -22.36 -22.88
C ALA A 72 28.30 -23.61 -22.73
N PRO A 73 29.40 -23.76 -23.51
CA PRO A 73 30.33 -24.88 -23.33
C PRO A 73 30.97 -24.93 -21.94
N ALA A 74 31.44 -23.79 -21.41
CA ALA A 74 32.08 -23.76 -20.09
C ALA A 74 31.10 -24.13 -18.97
N ARG A 75 29.85 -23.65 -19.04
CA ARG A 75 28.78 -24.01 -18.12
C ARG A 75 28.47 -25.50 -18.16
N GLU A 76 28.36 -26.09 -19.36
CA GLU A 76 28.09 -27.52 -19.53
C GLU A 76 29.19 -28.38 -18.91
N THR A 77 30.45 -28.03 -19.14
CA THR A 77 31.60 -28.71 -18.50
C THR A 77 31.50 -28.67 -16.97
N LEU A 78 31.24 -27.50 -16.38
CA LEU A 78 31.12 -27.36 -14.92
C LEU A 78 29.91 -28.09 -14.32
N ILE A 79 28.82 -28.21 -15.08
CA ILE A 79 27.65 -29.03 -14.71
C ILE A 79 28.02 -30.51 -14.73
N ASN A 80 28.71 -30.98 -15.76
CA ASN A 80 29.17 -32.37 -15.87
C ASN A 80 30.16 -32.74 -14.75
N LEU A 81 30.92 -31.77 -14.24
CA LEU A 81 31.79 -31.91 -13.07
C LEU A 81 31.05 -31.82 -11.73
N GLY A 82 29.75 -31.50 -11.74
CA GLY A 82 28.92 -31.41 -10.53
C GLY A 82 29.27 -30.22 -9.63
N ILE A 83 29.91 -29.17 -10.15
CA ILE A 83 30.44 -28.06 -9.35
C ILE A 83 29.79 -26.71 -9.66
N TRP A 84 29.02 -26.60 -10.75
CA TRP A 84 28.36 -25.35 -11.17
C TRP A 84 27.57 -24.66 -10.06
N GLU A 85 26.83 -25.41 -9.24
CA GLU A 85 25.99 -24.86 -8.17
C GLU A 85 26.77 -24.18 -7.03
N HIS A 86 28.09 -24.43 -6.94
CA HIS A 86 28.97 -23.79 -5.97
C HIS A 86 29.51 -22.42 -6.41
N PHE A 87 29.25 -22.01 -7.66
CA PHE A 87 29.68 -20.72 -8.20
C PHE A 87 28.52 -19.73 -8.26
N VAL A 88 28.78 -18.47 -7.90
CA VAL A 88 27.84 -17.34 -7.98
C VAL A 88 28.41 -16.22 -8.85
N PHE A 89 27.55 -15.51 -9.57
CA PHE A 89 27.88 -14.42 -10.51
C PHE A 89 28.94 -14.78 -11.56
N PRO A 90 28.85 -15.92 -12.27
CA PRO A 90 29.87 -16.29 -13.26
C PRO A 90 29.89 -15.28 -14.42
N ARG A 91 31.08 -14.75 -14.72
CA ARG A 91 31.36 -13.93 -15.90
C ARG A 91 32.24 -14.71 -16.87
N ILE A 92 31.59 -15.28 -17.89
CA ILE A 92 32.26 -16.08 -18.94
C ILE A 92 32.01 -15.42 -20.29
N ALA A 93 32.96 -14.62 -20.74
CA ALA A 93 32.87 -13.86 -21.98
C ALA A 93 34.25 -13.43 -22.47
N PHE A 94 34.40 -13.23 -23.78
CA PHE A 94 35.60 -12.64 -24.39
C PHE A 94 35.66 -11.12 -24.18
N LEU A 95 35.73 -10.70 -22.92
CA LEU A 95 35.84 -9.31 -22.48
C LEU A 95 37.04 -9.12 -21.53
N PRO A 96 37.52 -7.87 -21.32
CA PRO A 96 38.59 -7.58 -20.38
C PRO A 96 38.21 -7.99 -18.94
N LYS A 97 39.07 -8.79 -18.28
CA LYS A 97 38.74 -9.41 -16.97
C LYS A 97 38.63 -8.38 -15.86
N GLY A 98 39.37 -7.27 -15.94
CA GLY A 98 39.34 -6.23 -14.90
C GLY A 98 37.94 -5.68 -14.67
N LYS A 99 37.21 -5.38 -15.76
CA LYS A 99 35.82 -4.88 -15.71
C LYS A 99 34.82 -5.96 -15.27
N LEU A 100 34.96 -7.18 -15.77
CA LEU A 100 34.10 -8.30 -15.36
C LEU A 100 34.23 -8.58 -13.86
N ILE A 101 35.44 -8.47 -13.31
CA ILE A 101 35.66 -8.58 -11.86
C ILE A 101 34.98 -7.42 -11.13
N SER A 102 35.04 -6.18 -11.63
CA SER A 102 34.31 -5.06 -11.02
C SER A 102 32.80 -5.34 -10.91
N GLU A 103 32.21 -5.92 -11.96
CA GLU A 103 30.80 -6.33 -11.95
C GLU A 103 30.51 -7.43 -10.93
N ILE A 104 31.40 -8.42 -10.77
CA ILE A 104 31.28 -9.48 -9.74
C ILE A 104 31.34 -8.87 -8.34
N ILE A 105 32.27 -7.94 -8.10
CA ILE A 105 32.44 -7.26 -6.80
C ILE A 105 31.17 -6.48 -6.44
N GLU A 106 30.63 -5.74 -7.40
CA GLU A 106 29.40 -4.97 -7.26
C GLU A 106 28.19 -5.89 -7.00
N ALA A 107 28.02 -6.94 -7.81
CA ALA A 107 26.94 -7.92 -7.66
C ALA A 107 27.00 -8.65 -6.30
N ALA A 108 28.21 -9.01 -5.85
CA ALA A 108 28.42 -9.65 -4.57
C ALA A 108 28.28 -8.69 -3.36
N GLN A 109 28.21 -7.38 -3.60
CA GLN A 109 28.18 -6.34 -2.56
C GLN A 109 29.32 -6.50 -1.53
N LEU A 110 30.52 -6.85 -2.03
CA LEU A 110 31.73 -7.03 -1.24
C LEU A 110 32.76 -5.96 -1.56
N ARG A 111 33.82 -5.89 -0.75
CA ARG A 111 34.96 -4.98 -1.00
C ARG A 111 36.08 -5.76 -1.66
N ALA A 112 36.77 -5.15 -2.63
CA ALA A 112 37.89 -5.76 -3.34
C ALA A 112 38.94 -6.40 -2.41
N PRO A 113 39.35 -5.79 -1.26
CA PRO A 113 40.32 -6.43 -0.36
C PRO A 113 39.86 -7.71 0.31
N SER A 114 38.57 -8.06 0.27
CA SER A 114 38.07 -9.33 0.81
C SER A 114 37.94 -10.45 -0.23
N ILE A 115 38.52 -10.24 -1.43
CA ILE A 115 38.32 -11.09 -2.60
C ILE A 115 39.68 -11.51 -3.15
N LEU A 116 39.82 -12.80 -3.45
CA LEU A 116 40.99 -13.38 -4.11
C LEU A 116 40.65 -13.74 -5.55
N PHE A 117 41.40 -13.25 -6.52
CA PHE A 117 41.33 -13.65 -7.92
C PHE A 117 42.53 -14.54 -8.29
N VAL A 118 42.25 -15.69 -8.90
CA VAL A 118 43.27 -16.67 -9.31
C VAL A 118 43.23 -16.85 -10.83
N ASP A 119 44.37 -16.64 -11.48
CA ASP A 119 44.57 -16.68 -12.94
C ASP A 119 46.03 -17.06 -13.22
N ASP A 120 46.29 -17.89 -14.23
CA ASP A 120 47.64 -18.27 -14.65
C ASP A 120 48.36 -17.12 -15.38
N ASN A 121 47.62 -16.19 -15.97
CA ASN A 121 48.17 -15.12 -16.79
C ASN A 121 48.39 -13.84 -15.98
N ILE A 122 49.67 -13.50 -15.76
CA ILE A 122 50.11 -12.31 -15.04
C ILE A 122 49.52 -11.00 -15.60
N THR A 123 49.24 -10.94 -16.92
CA THR A 123 48.64 -9.74 -17.53
C THR A 123 47.19 -9.56 -17.06
N ASN A 124 46.41 -10.64 -16.93
CA ASN A 124 45.05 -10.58 -16.38
C ASN A 124 45.08 -10.18 -14.90
N LEU A 125 46.05 -10.68 -14.10
CA LEU A 125 46.20 -10.31 -12.69
C LEU A 125 46.48 -8.80 -12.52
N ASN A 126 47.39 -8.25 -13.33
CA ASN A 126 47.72 -6.82 -13.31
C ASN A 126 46.54 -5.95 -13.79
N GLU A 127 45.81 -6.41 -14.80
CA GLU A 127 44.57 -5.76 -15.26
C GLU A 127 43.53 -5.71 -14.13
N ALA A 128 43.33 -6.84 -13.44
CA ALA A 128 42.38 -6.94 -12.34
C ALA A 128 42.71 -5.97 -11.19
N LEU A 129 44.00 -5.86 -10.83
CA LEU A 129 44.48 -4.89 -9.82
C LEU A 129 44.30 -3.44 -10.25
N HIS A 130 44.50 -3.14 -11.53
CA HIS A 130 44.34 -1.78 -12.06
C HIS A 130 42.89 -1.29 -11.95
N TYR A 131 41.93 -2.12 -12.36
CA TYR A 131 40.50 -1.78 -12.30
C TYR A 131 39.91 -1.90 -10.89
N ASN A 132 40.48 -2.75 -10.03
CA ASN A 132 39.96 -3.04 -8.69
C ASN A 132 41.06 -2.86 -7.64
N PRO A 133 41.41 -1.61 -7.26
CA PRO A 133 42.45 -1.36 -6.29
C PRO A 133 42.21 -2.08 -4.96
N GLY A 134 43.22 -2.81 -4.49
CA GLY A 134 43.18 -3.57 -3.23
C GLY A 134 42.65 -5.00 -3.38
N LEU A 135 42.24 -5.44 -4.58
CA LEU A 135 41.95 -6.85 -4.87
C LEU A 135 43.16 -7.73 -4.53
N GLN A 136 42.93 -8.89 -3.92
CA GLN A 136 44.00 -9.87 -3.74
C GLN A 136 44.11 -10.73 -5.00
N VAL A 137 45.31 -10.93 -5.52
CA VAL A 137 45.54 -11.70 -6.76
C VAL A 137 46.64 -12.73 -6.55
N SER A 138 46.57 -13.87 -7.23
CA SER A 138 47.60 -14.91 -7.15
C SER A 138 47.59 -15.84 -8.36
N GLU A 139 48.74 -16.40 -8.70
CA GLU A 139 48.86 -17.50 -9.65
C GLU A 139 48.35 -18.83 -9.04
N PRO A 140 48.00 -19.86 -9.85
CA PRO A 140 47.37 -21.10 -9.36
C PRO A 140 48.16 -21.89 -8.31
N MET A 141 49.47 -21.62 -8.14
CA MET A 141 50.32 -22.30 -7.14
C MET A 141 49.78 -22.15 -5.70
N ILE A 142 49.05 -21.07 -5.39
CA ILE A 142 48.47 -20.86 -4.05
C ILE A 142 47.39 -21.89 -3.69
N LEU A 143 46.73 -22.48 -4.70
CA LEU A 143 45.55 -23.33 -4.50
C LEU A 143 45.87 -24.56 -3.63
N ALA A 144 47.08 -25.11 -3.74
CA ALA A 144 47.53 -26.27 -2.97
C ALA A 144 47.59 -26.03 -1.45
N SER A 145 47.75 -24.77 -1.02
CA SER A 145 47.85 -24.39 0.40
C SER A 145 46.72 -23.46 0.86
N LEU A 146 45.75 -23.16 -0.02
CA LEU A 146 44.73 -22.13 0.23
C LEU A 146 43.87 -22.40 1.47
N LEU A 147 43.55 -23.66 1.77
CA LEU A 147 42.79 -24.01 3.00
C LEU A 147 43.58 -23.79 4.30
N ASN A 148 44.91 -23.68 4.21
CA ASN A 148 45.78 -23.40 5.35
C ASN A 148 46.16 -21.91 5.43
N ASP A 149 45.77 -21.12 4.43
CA ASP A 149 46.00 -19.68 4.43
C ASP A 149 45.20 -19.03 5.58
N PRO A 150 45.83 -18.24 6.46
CA PRO A 150 45.14 -17.54 7.55
C PRO A 150 43.99 -16.66 7.09
N ARG A 151 44.02 -16.17 5.83
CA ARG A 151 42.95 -15.36 5.23
C ARG A 151 41.73 -16.20 4.85
N CYS A 152 41.87 -17.52 4.67
CA CYS A 152 40.83 -18.44 4.20
C CYS A 152 40.32 -19.42 5.28
N ILE A 153 40.46 -19.06 6.57
CA ILE A 153 39.93 -19.87 7.69
C ILE A 153 38.40 -19.94 7.65
N GLY A 154 37.72 -18.81 7.42
CA GLY A 154 36.26 -18.72 7.37
C GLY A 154 35.55 -19.02 8.72
N LYS A 155 34.22 -19.12 8.70
CA LYS A 155 33.40 -19.63 9.82
C LYS A 155 32.75 -20.94 9.37
N PRO A 156 32.63 -21.98 10.22
CA PRO A 156 31.94 -23.22 9.84
C PRO A 156 30.53 -22.94 9.31
N ASP A 157 30.24 -23.42 8.09
CA ASP A 157 28.96 -23.28 7.39
C ASP A 157 28.62 -24.60 6.65
N PRO A 158 28.45 -25.72 7.38
CA PRO A 158 28.27 -27.04 6.77
C PRO A 158 26.98 -27.16 5.95
N SER A 159 25.96 -26.35 6.29
CA SER A 159 24.71 -26.21 5.52
C SER A 159 24.82 -25.27 4.32
N GLN A 160 25.98 -24.62 4.13
CA GLN A 160 26.27 -23.69 3.03
C GLN A 160 25.25 -22.55 2.92
N GLU A 161 24.71 -22.08 4.05
CA GLU A 161 23.70 -21.02 4.09
C GLU A 161 24.20 -19.72 3.46
N ARG A 162 25.51 -19.45 3.54
CA ARG A 162 26.09 -18.29 2.88
C ARG A 162 26.01 -18.43 1.36
N LEU A 163 26.33 -19.58 0.79
CA LEU A 163 26.22 -19.83 -0.64
C LEU A 163 24.77 -19.66 -1.12
N SER A 164 23.80 -20.25 -0.41
CA SER A 164 22.37 -20.12 -0.75
C SER A 164 21.90 -18.66 -0.77
N ARG A 165 22.37 -17.83 0.18
CA ARG A 165 22.07 -16.39 0.21
C ARG A 165 22.64 -15.62 -0.99
N TYR A 166 23.83 -15.98 -1.46
CA TYR A 166 24.43 -15.36 -2.63
C TYR A 166 23.77 -15.82 -3.94
N LYS A 167 23.27 -17.06 -4.00
CA LYS A 167 22.43 -17.56 -5.10
C LYS A 167 21.12 -16.77 -5.24
N ILE A 168 20.50 -16.40 -4.12
CA ILE A 168 19.34 -15.51 -4.11
C ILE A 168 19.68 -14.15 -4.72
N LEU A 169 20.82 -13.55 -4.35
CA LEU A 169 21.26 -12.26 -4.92
C LEU A 169 21.53 -12.35 -6.42
N GLU A 170 22.14 -13.45 -6.89
CA GLU A 170 22.37 -13.73 -8.31
C GLU A 170 21.06 -13.80 -9.10
N GLN A 171 20.09 -14.60 -8.63
CA GLN A 171 18.79 -14.71 -9.29
C GLN A 171 18.07 -13.36 -9.33
N LYS A 172 18.11 -12.61 -8.23
CA LYS A 172 17.49 -11.29 -8.11
C LYS A 172 18.08 -10.30 -9.13
N GLN A 173 19.40 -10.26 -9.28
CA GLN A 173 20.05 -9.40 -10.26
C GLN A 173 19.68 -9.78 -11.70
N SER A 174 19.62 -11.08 -12.00
CA SER A 174 19.21 -11.58 -13.32
C SER A 174 17.79 -11.14 -13.68
N ASP A 175 16.85 -11.31 -12.75
CA ASP A 175 15.45 -10.92 -12.95
C ASP A 175 15.30 -9.39 -13.07
N GLN A 176 16.06 -8.61 -12.29
CA GLN A 176 16.06 -7.16 -12.35
C GLN A 176 16.52 -6.65 -13.74
N ILE A 177 17.56 -7.25 -14.31
CA ILE A 177 18.05 -6.93 -15.66
C ILE A 177 16.98 -7.31 -16.70
N ALA A 178 16.31 -8.46 -16.54
CA ALA A 178 15.26 -8.92 -17.44
C ALA A 178 14.02 -8.00 -17.44
N THR A 179 13.72 -7.32 -16.32
CA THR A 179 12.60 -6.38 -16.21
C THR A 179 12.84 -5.00 -16.85
N GLY A 180 13.95 -4.78 -17.57
CA GLY A 180 14.13 -3.59 -18.40
C GLY A 180 14.35 -2.27 -17.65
N GLY A 181 14.64 -2.32 -16.34
CA GLY A 181 15.11 -1.17 -15.58
C GLY A 181 14.09 -0.43 -14.71
N ASP A 182 12.81 -0.81 -14.68
CA ASP A 182 11.89 -0.28 -13.66
C ASP A 182 12.11 -1.00 -12.32
N ASN A 183 13.05 -0.45 -11.54
CA ASN A 183 13.39 -0.96 -10.21
C ASN A 183 12.17 -0.99 -9.26
N THR A 184 11.18 -0.12 -9.46
CA THR A 184 9.99 -0.02 -8.59
C THR A 184 9.04 -1.18 -8.84
N GLU A 185 8.75 -1.48 -10.11
CA GLU A 185 7.91 -2.63 -10.48
C GLU A 185 8.58 -3.96 -10.09
N PHE A 186 9.90 -4.05 -10.26
CA PHE A 186 10.68 -5.20 -9.80
C PHE A 186 10.56 -5.42 -8.28
N LEU A 187 10.68 -4.37 -7.47
CA LEU A 187 10.57 -4.47 -6.01
C LEU A 187 9.15 -4.83 -5.55
N ARG A 188 8.10 -4.29 -6.18
CA ARG A 188 6.70 -4.73 -5.97
C ARG A 188 6.51 -6.20 -6.28
N ASN A 189 7.04 -6.66 -7.41
CA ASN A 189 6.96 -8.06 -7.83
C ASN A 189 7.82 -9.00 -6.99
N SER A 190 8.81 -8.48 -6.26
CA SER A 190 9.69 -9.27 -5.38
C SER A 190 8.96 -9.76 -4.12
N ARG A 191 7.80 -9.17 -3.76
CA ARG A 191 7.01 -9.53 -2.57
C ARG A 191 7.87 -9.54 -1.29
N VAL A 192 8.53 -8.42 -1.01
CA VAL A 192 9.38 -8.29 0.18
C VAL A 192 8.51 -8.42 1.43
N ARG A 193 8.83 -9.37 2.29
CA ARG A 193 8.19 -9.63 3.58
C ARG A 193 9.18 -9.39 4.71
N ILE A 194 8.73 -8.74 5.77
CA ILE A 194 9.52 -8.50 6.97
C ILE A 194 8.75 -8.93 8.21
N SER A 195 9.47 -9.28 9.28
CA SER A 195 8.89 -9.53 10.61
C SER A 195 9.76 -8.88 11.67
N LEU A 196 9.13 -8.29 12.69
CA LEU A 196 9.79 -7.62 13.82
C LEU A 196 9.74 -8.51 15.06
N HIS A 197 10.86 -8.64 15.75
CA HIS A 197 11.02 -9.53 16.90
C HIS A 197 11.73 -8.83 18.05
N ASP A 198 11.36 -9.13 19.29
CA ASP A 198 11.89 -8.49 20.52
C ASP A 198 12.85 -9.38 21.32
N ASP A 199 12.94 -10.67 21.01
CA ASP A 199 13.74 -11.68 21.71
C ASP A 199 15.24 -11.61 21.37
N VAL A 200 15.79 -10.39 21.26
CA VAL A 200 17.17 -10.07 20.89
C VAL A 200 18.21 -10.88 21.67
N ILE A 201 17.95 -11.20 22.93
CA ILE A 201 18.86 -11.96 23.78
C ILE A 201 19.07 -13.40 23.26
N ASN A 202 18.05 -14.03 22.68
CA ASN A 202 18.16 -15.35 22.07
C ASN A 202 18.98 -15.31 20.77
N GLN A 203 18.93 -14.18 20.07
CA GLN A 203 19.63 -13.95 18.80
C GLN A 203 20.89 -13.09 18.94
N PHE A 204 21.42 -12.97 20.16
CA PHE A 204 22.42 -11.94 20.50
C PHE A 204 23.67 -12.04 19.63
N SER A 205 24.22 -13.24 19.43
CA SER A 205 25.42 -13.46 18.60
C SER A 205 25.25 -12.89 17.18
N ARG A 206 24.06 -13.08 16.58
CA ARG A 206 23.78 -12.58 15.23
C ARG A 206 23.59 -11.07 15.17
N VAL A 207 22.93 -10.50 16.18
CA VAL A 207 22.72 -9.05 16.33
C VAL A 207 24.04 -8.34 16.61
N HIS A 208 24.88 -8.90 17.48
CA HIS A 208 26.24 -8.41 17.77
C HIS A 208 27.11 -8.37 16.51
N ASP A 209 27.11 -9.45 15.72
CA ASP A 209 27.77 -9.48 14.41
C ASP A 209 27.22 -8.39 13.46
N LEU A 210 25.90 -8.15 13.45
CA LEU A 210 25.25 -7.13 12.61
C LEU A 210 25.68 -5.71 13.02
N VAL A 211 25.59 -5.38 14.31
CA VAL A 211 25.95 -4.06 14.87
C VAL A 211 27.40 -3.74 14.57
N ASN A 212 28.30 -4.72 14.71
CA ASN A 212 29.74 -4.50 14.59
C ASN A 212 30.27 -4.54 13.15
N ARG A 213 29.69 -5.35 12.26
CA ARG A 213 30.20 -5.52 10.89
C ARG A 213 29.58 -4.57 9.87
N THR A 214 28.45 -3.94 10.20
CA THR A 214 27.73 -3.06 9.28
C THR A 214 28.27 -1.64 9.35
N ASN A 215 28.83 -1.13 8.26
CA ASN A 215 29.28 0.27 8.18
C ASN A 215 28.31 1.16 7.40
N GLN A 216 28.03 0.87 6.12
CA GLN A 216 27.26 1.78 5.24
C GLN A 216 25.81 1.99 5.66
N LEU A 217 25.20 0.99 6.32
CA LEU A 217 23.83 1.01 6.81
C LEU A 217 23.73 0.97 8.33
N ASN A 218 24.78 1.39 9.04
CA ASN A 218 24.69 1.69 10.46
C ASN A 218 24.64 3.20 10.63
N PHE A 219 23.48 3.71 11.02
CA PHE A 219 23.18 5.13 11.02
C PHE A 219 23.80 5.87 12.21
N THR A 220 24.00 5.19 13.35
CA THR A 220 24.59 5.82 14.55
C THR A 220 26.08 5.51 14.71
N LYS A 221 26.62 4.55 13.95
CA LYS A 221 27.99 4.02 14.02
C LYS A 221 28.40 3.52 15.42
N GLN A 222 27.44 3.33 16.32
CA GLN A 222 27.71 2.75 17.63
C GLN A 222 28.04 1.27 17.49
N ARG A 223 28.97 0.81 18.32
CA ARG A 223 29.55 -0.53 18.29
C ARG A 223 29.54 -1.09 19.69
N TRP A 224 29.40 -2.41 19.78
CA TRP A 224 29.55 -3.13 21.04
C TRP A 224 30.96 -3.73 21.13
N PRO A 225 31.47 -4.00 22.35
CA PRO A 225 32.75 -4.69 22.56
C PRO A 225 32.89 -5.96 21.69
N GLU A 226 34.10 -6.30 21.24
CA GLU A 226 34.30 -7.50 20.39
C GLU A 226 34.01 -8.81 21.11
N GLY A 227 34.24 -8.88 22.43
CA GLY A 227 33.93 -10.06 23.24
C GLY A 227 32.43 -10.20 23.49
N GLU A 228 31.81 -11.29 23.01
CA GLU A 228 30.35 -11.48 23.07
C GLU A 228 29.77 -11.39 24.49
N ALA A 229 30.45 -11.98 25.50
CA ALA A 229 29.98 -11.94 26.89
C ALA A 229 30.01 -10.53 27.50
N GLU A 230 31.01 -9.73 27.15
CA GLU A 230 31.10 -8.32 27.58
C GLU A 230 30.07 -7.47 26.85
N ALA A 231 29.93 -7.67 25.54
CA ALA A 231 28.94 -7.01 24.71
C ALA A 231 27.52 -7.26 25.23
N LYS A 232 27.20 -8.49 25.63
CA LYS A 232 25.88 -8.84 26.18
C LYS A 232 25.56 -8.04 27.45
N ARG A 233 26.52 -7.95 28.38
CA ARG A 233 26.37 -7.14 29.60
C ARG A 233 26.24 -5.65 29.30
N PHE A 234 26.94 -5.16 28.28
CA PHE A 234 26.82 -3.77 27.84
C PHE A 234 25.44 -3.49 27.24
N ALA A 235 24.97 -4.34 26.32
CA ALA A 235 23.66 -4.23 25.70
C ALA A 235 22.52 -4.29 26.73
N GLU A 236 22.59 -5.21 27.70
CA GLU A 236 21.62 -5.29 28.81
C GLU A 236 21.54 -4.00 29.62
N LYS A 237 22.66 -3.30 29.83
CA LYS A 237 22.64 -1.97 30.47
C LYS A 237 21.99 -0.91 29.58
N GLU A 238 22.24 -0.93 28.26
CA GLU A 238 21.61 0.01 27.34
C GLU A 238 20.09 -0.20 27.26
N PHE A 239 19.66 -1.46 27.20
CA PHE A 239 18.25 -1.86 27.17
C PHE A 239 17.51 -1.35 28.40
N ASN A 240 18.12 -1.47 29.58
CA ASN A 240 17.52 -1.09 30.86
C ASN A 240 17.83 0.36 31.29
N ALA A 241 18.45 1.18 30.44
CA ALA A 241 18.85 2.53 30.81
C ALA A 241 17.67 3.50 31.01
N ALA A 242 16.52 3.21 30.42
CA ALA A 242 15.28 3.96 30.58
C ALA A 242 14.08 3.01 30.46
N PHE A 243 13.00 3.33 31.16
CA PHE A 243 11.78 2.51 31.16
C PHE A 243 11.19 2.39 29.74
N ASN A 244 11.09 3.51 29.02
CA ASN A 244 10.57 3.61 27.65
C ASN A 244 11.59 3.25 26.55
N SER A 245 12.55 2.37 26.87
CA SER A 245 13.44 1.80 25.87
C SER A 245 12.76 0.64 25.14
N HIS A 246 12.86 0.61 23.82
CA HIS A 246 12.31 -0.43 22.96
C HIS A 246 13.38 -0.92 21.99
N TRP A 247 13.47 -2.22 21.77
CA TRP A 247 14.45 -2.80 20.85
C TRP A 247 13.84 -3.96 20.09
N GLY A 248 14.48 -4.28 18.99
CA GLY A 248 14.09 -5.45 18.21
C GLY A 248 15.04 -5.68 17.06
N TYR A 249 14.86 -6.83 16.42
CA TYR A 249 15.54 -7.17 15.19
C TYR A 249 14.53 -7.43 14.06
N VAL A 250 15.02 -7.29 12.83
CA VAL A 250 14.22 -7.38 11.61
C VAL A 250 14.68 -8.59 10.83
N LYS A 251 13.77 -9.54 10.56
CA LYS A 251 13.99 -10.56 9.54
C LYS A 251 13.39 -10.11 8.21
N VAL A 252 14.03 -10.51 7.11
CA VAL A 252 13.60 -10.15 5.75
C VAL A 252 13.58 -11.40 4.88
N ALA A 253 12.53 -11.55 4.09
CA ALA A 253 12.41 -12.53 3.04
C ALA A 253 11.78 -11.89 1.80
N ASP A 254 11.95 -12.47 0.64
CA ASP A 254 11.21 -12.10 -0.57
C ASP A 254 10.87 -13.37 -1.37
N ARG A 255 10.35 -13.24 -2.59
CA ARG A 255 9.97 -14.40 -3.43
C ARG A 255 11.14 -15.34 -3.75
N TYR A 256 12.38 -14.88 -3.63
CA TYR A 256 13.57 -15.66 -3.95
C TYR A 256 14.08 -16.44 -2.73
N GLY A 257 13.80 -15.97 -1.51
CA GLY A 257 14.05 -16.71 -0.28
C GLY A 257 14.31 -15.83 0.94
N ASN A 258 14.87 -16.46 1.99
CA ASN A 258 15.05 -15.86 3.30
C ASN A 258 16.45 -15.22 3.44
N TYR A 259 16.49 -13.97 3.91
CA TYR A 259 17.75 -13.26 4.21
C TYR A 259 18.14 -13.35 5.69
N GLY A 260 17.25 -13.85 6.55
CA GLY A 260 17.43 -13.93 8.00
C GLY A 260 17.48 -12.56 8.66
N ILE A 261 18.17 -12.43 9.79
CA ILE A 261 18.28 -11.17 10.54
C ILE A 261 19.07 -10.15 9.71
N CYS A 262 18.38 -9.08 9.33
CA CYS A 262 18.87 -8.00 8.47
C CYS A 262 18.79 -6.63 9.12
N GLY A 263 18.12 -6.44 10.24
CA GLY A 263 18.03 -5.16 10.94
C GLY A 263 18.09 -5.29 12.46
N PHE A 264 18.54 -4.23 13.13
CA PHE A 264 18.47 -4.07 14.58
C PHE A 264 18.22 -2.61 14.95
N TYR A 265 17.36 -2.39 15.94
CA TYR A 265 17.09 -1.07 16.48
C TYR A 265 17.03 -1.08 18.01
N LEU A 266 17.43 0.05 18.61
CA LEU A 266 17.19 0.41 20.00
C LEU A 266 16.72 1.86 20.03
N ILE A 267 15.47 2.07 20.40
CA ILE A 267 14.83 3.37 20.57
C ILE A 267 14.72 3.67 22.06
N ARG A 268 15.05 4.89 22.46
CA ARG A 268 14.95 5.39 23.84
C ARG A 268 14.49 6.83 23.81
N GLU A 269 13.40 7.15 24.51
CA GLU A 269 12.82 8.50 24.53
C GLU A 269 12.60 9.08 23.12
N ALA A 270 12.00 8.28 22.24
CA ALA A 270 11.82 8.61 20.82
C ALA A 270 13.13 8.96 20.08
N ARG A 271 14.30 8.50 20.55
CA ARG A 271 15.58 8.61 19.86
C ARG A 271 16.14 7.24 19.49
N ALA A 272 16.61 7.07 18.26
CA ALA A 272 17.32 5.88 17.84
C ALA A 272 18.78 5.92 18.35
N ILE A 273 19.10 5.01 19.27
CA ILE A 273 20.45 4.79 19.81
C ILE A 273 21.22 3.85 18.89
N HIS A 274 20.56 2.76 18.50
CA HIS A 274 21.01 1.86 17.44
C HIS A 274 19.96 1.82 16.34
N PHE A 275 20.42 1.93 15.09
CA PHE A 275 19.62 1.69 13.90
C PHE A 275 20.58 1.19 12.82
N ALA A 276 20.59 -0.11 12.59
CA ALA A 276 21.59 -0.77 11.75
C ALA A 276 20.98 -1.87 10.89
N PHE A 277 21.30 -1.88 9.59
CA PHE A 277 20.79 -2.85 8.62
C PHE A 277 21.91 -3.51 7.82
N SER A 278 21.74 -4.78 7.47
CA SER A 278 22.68 -5.52 6.64
C SER A 278 22.58 -5.04 5.19
N CYS A 279 23.71 -5.02 4.45
CA CYS A 279 23.71 -4.73 3.01
C CYS A 279 22.79 -5.66 2.21
N ARG A 280 22.45 -6.85 2.75
CA ARG A 280 21.49 -7.77 2.13
C ARG A 280 20.07 -7.20 1.99
N ALA A 281 19.70 -6.19 2.79
CA ALA A 281 18.43 -5.49 2.68
C ALA A 281 18.55 -4.15 1.91
N MET A 282 19.76 -3.82 1.43
CA MET A 282 20.03 -2.57 0.72
C MET A 282 19.18 -2.47 -0.54
N ASN A 283 18.68 -1.27 -0.82
CA ASN A 283 17.81 -0.97 -1.97
C ASN A 283 16.47 -1.71 -1.99
N MET A 284 16.10 -2.43 -0.92
CA MET A 284 14.78 -3.04 -0.80
C MET A 284 13.75 -2.11 -0.13
N GLY A 285 14.20 -1.04 0.53
CA GLY A 285 13.35 -0.10 1.26
C GLY A 285 13.04 -0.50 2.71
N VAL A 286 13.71 -1.54 3.22
CA VAL A 286 13.41 -2.14 4.53
C VAL A 286 13.69 -1.16 5.66
N GLU A 287 14.81 -0.44 5.60
CA GLU A 287 15.19 0.51 6.64
C GLU A 287 14.19 1.67 6.74
N GLN A 288 13.65 2.15 5.63
CA GLN A 288 12.64 3.21 5.58
C GLN A 288 11.28 2.70 6.07
N PHE A 289 10.88 1.50 5.66
CA PHE A 289 9.64 0.90 6.15
C PHE A 289 9.68 0.71 7.67
N VAL A 290 10.77 0.16 8.20
CA VAL A 290 10.94 -0.01 9.65
C VAL A 290 11.02 1.35 10.35
N TRP A 291 11.68 2.34 9.76
CA TRP A 291 11.73 3.70 10.28
C TRP A 291 10.34 4.32 10.46
N ASN A 292 9.50 4.21 9.43
CA ASN A 292 8.10 4.64 9.47
C ASN A 292 7.31 3.87 10.51
N LYS A 293 7.48 2.55 10.55
CA LYS A 293 6.80 1.68 11.50
C LYS A 293 7.13 2.03 12.95
N LEU A 294 8.36 2.46 13.22
CA LEU A 294 8.82 2.92 14.54
C LEU A 294 8.45 4.37 14.85
N ALA A 295 7.53 4.97 14.08
CA ALA A 295 7.07 6.35 14.22
C ALA A 295 8.19 7.40 14.06
N ARG A 296 9.15 7.13 13.17
CA ARG A 296 10.24 8.06 12.78
C ARG A 296 10.92 8.72 13.99
N PRO A 297 11.58 7.95 14.88
CA PRO A 297 12.23 8.51 16.06
C PRO A 297 13.29 9.54 15.65
N HIS A 298 13.79 10.37 16.55
CA HIS A 298 14.92 11.23 16.23
C HIS A 298 16.21 10.39 16.12
N ILE A 299 17.00 10.57 15.06
CA ILE A 299 18.30 9.91 14.91
C ILE A 299 19.40 10.91 14.61
N HIS A 300 20.55 10.74 15.27
CA HIS A 300 21.76 11.47 14.93
C HIS A 300 22.61 10.62 13.98
N ILE A 301 22.52 10.93 12.67
CA ILE A 301 23.29 10.21 11.65
C ILE A 301 24.77 10.57 11.81
N SER A 302 25.62 9.57 12.00
CA SER A 302 27.06 9.73 12.19
C SER A 302 27.81 9.26 10.95
N GLY A 303 28.58 10.15 10.31
CA GLY A 303 29.36 9.83 9.11
C GLY A 303 28.50 9.54 7.86
N GLU A 304 29.14 9.04 6.80
CA GLU A 304 28.46 8.71 5.54
C GLU A 304 27.64 7.40 5.68
N VAL A 305 26.42 7.44 5.14
CA VAL A 305 25.48 6.31 5.05
C VAL A 305 24.97 6.18 3.62
N SER A 306 24.66 4.94 3.20
CA SER A 306 24.30 4.61 1.81
C SER A 306 22.84 4.90 1.43
N SER A 307 21.96 5.19 2.38
CA SER A 307 20.54 5.45 2.11
C SER A 307 19.95 6.56 2.97
N SER A 308 18.90 7.20 2.45
CA SER A 308 18.09 8.22 3.12
C SER A 308 16.90 7.57 3.83
N LEU A 309 16.46 8.11 4.98
CA LEU A 309 15.29 7.63 5.73
C LEU A 309 13.98 8.37 5.37
N HIS A 310 13.99 9.18 4.31
CA HIS A 310 12.88 10.06 3.96
C HIS A 310 11.89 9.48 2.95
N ASP A 311 12.24 8.39 2.28
CA ASP A 311 11.43 7.80 1.22
C ASP A 311 10.40 6.81 1.79
N ASP A 312 9.20 6.78 1.23
CA ASP A 312 8.13 5.85 1.62
C ASP A 312 7.93 4.79 0.53
N TYR A 313 7.83 3.51 0.92
CA TYR A 313 7.76 2.38 0.00
C TYR A 313 6.52 1.52 0.26
N ASP A 314 5.83 1.12 -0.81
CA ASP A 314 4.54 0.42 -0.76
C ASP A 314 4.62 -1.10 -1.03
N TRP A 315 5.81 -1.63 -1.33
CA TRP A 315 6.02 -3.04 -1.71
C TRP A 315 6.47 -3.96 -0.57
N ILE A 316 6.60 -3.43 0.66
CA ILE A 316 7.06 -4.20 1.81
C ILE A 316 5.89 -4.59 2.68
N THR A 317 5.90 -5.86 3.08
CA THR A 317 4.80 -6.53 3.75
C THR A 317 5.22 -6.96 5.16
N LEU A 318 4.51 -6.53 6.21
CA LEU A 318 4.81 -6.94 7.59
C LEU A 318 4.05 -8.21 7.98
N VAL A 319 4.75 -9.31 8.19
CA VAL A 319 4.20 -10.63 8.55
C VAL A 319 4.66 -11.07 9.94
N ASP A 320 3.98 -12.04 10.54
CA ASP A 320 4.34 -12.58 11.86
C ASP A 320 5.73 -13.25 11.84
N ASP A 321 6.02 -14.02 10.79
CA ASP A 321 7.35 -14.60 10.55
C ASP A 321 7.73 -14.50 9.07
N ALA A 322 8.78 -13.72 8.77
CA ALA A 322 9.29 -13.59 7.41
C ALA A 322 9.84 -14.90 6.86
N ASP A 323 10.30 -15.81 7.74
CA ASP A 323 10.90 -17.08 7.30
C ASP A 323 9.84 -18.13 6.92
N ALA A 324 8.55 -17.91 7.26
CA ALA A 324 7.46 -18.81 6.91
C ALA A 324 7.21 -18.86 5.39
N ALA A 325 6.79 -20.02 4.88
CA ALA A 325 6.45 -20.21 3.47
C ALA A 325 5.33 -19.25 3.03
N ASP A 326 5.40 -18.77 1.79
CA ASP A 326 4.43 -17.84 1.19
C ASP A 326 3.07 -18.54 0.99
N ASN A 327 2.28 -18.62 2.06
CA ASN A 327 0.88 -19.05 1.98
C ASN A 327 0.05 -17.85 1.54
N ASN A 328 -0.56 -17.94 0.35
CA ASN A 328 -1.41 -16.89 -0.26
C ASN A 328 -2.54 -16.36 0.65
N GLU A 329 -2.85 -17.02 1.78
CA GLU A 329 -3.83 -16.56 2.77
C GLU A 329 -3.40 -15.27 3.51
N HIS A 330 -2.11 -15.00 3.67
CA HIS A 330 -1.66 -13.80 4.42
C HIS A 330 -1.80 -12.49 3.63
N LEU A 331 -1.74 -12.54 2.29
CA LEU A 331 -1.92 -11.35 1.43
C LEU A 331 -3.35 -10.80 1.50
N ILE A 332 -4.35 -11.67 1.70
CA ILE A 332 -5.77 -11.28 1.78
C ILE A 332 -6.06 -10.58 3.12
N ASN A 333 -5.34 -10.92 4.19
CA ASN A 333 -5.53 -10.33 5.52
C ASN A 333 -4.91 -8.92 5.68
N GLN A 334 -4.07 -8.46 4.75
CA GLN A 334 -3.33 -7.19 4.90
C GLN A 334 -3.94 -5.98 4.23
N ILE A 335 -4.81 -6.15 3.24
CA ILE A 335 -5.61 -5.02 2.72
C ILE A 335 -6.64 -4.54 3.79
N SER A 336 -6.72 -5.24 4.94
CA SER A 336 -7.68 -5.02 6.03
C SER A 336 -7.04 -4.92 7.43
N GLN A 337 -5.75 -4.60 7.57
CA GLN A 337 -5.21 -4.36 8.93
C GLN A 337 -5.72 -3.02 9.47
N SER A 338 -6.66 -3.08 10.41
CA SER A 338 -7.20 -1.92 11.13
C SER A 338 -6.09 -1.09 11.77
N ILE A 339 -6.19 0.23 11.64
CA ILE A 339 -5.29 1.16 12.34
C ILE A 339 -5.73 1.25 13.81
N ILE A 340 -4.81 1.00 14.74
CA ILE A 340 -5.06 1.10 16.18
C ILE A 340 -4.57 2.44 16.71
N GLY A 341 -5.52 3.27 17.18
CA GLY A 341 -5.26 4.54 17.84
C GLY A 341 -5.04 4.34 19.33
N ILE A 342 -3.87 4.72 19.85
CA ILE A 342 -3.54 4.59 21.28
C ILE A 342 -3.53 5.99 21.89
N TRP A 343 -4.39 6.21 22.89
CA TRP A 343 -4.51 7.50 23.58
C TRP A 343 -4.43 7.29 25.09
N GLY A 344 -3.44 7.91 25.76
CA GLY A 344 -3.31 7.79 27.21
C GLY A 344 -1.94 8.16 27.78
N GLY A 345 -1.64 7.64 28.97
CA GLY A 345 -0.37 7.86 29.65
C GLY A 345 0.85 7.43 28.82
N CYS A 346 2.00 8.04 29.13
CA CYS A 346 3.27 7.79 28.44
C CYS A 346 3.78 6.35 28.54
N ASP A 347 3.34 5.65 29.58
CA ASP A 347 3.67 4.25 29.83
C ASP A 347 3.12 3.32 28.75
N LEU A 348 2.03 3.71 28.08
CA LEU A 348 1.45 2.97 26.95
C LEU A 348 2.38 2.88 25.74
N SER A 349 3.45 3.68 25.67
CA SER A 349 4.49 3.52 24.65
C SER A 349 5.13 2.12 24.69
N MET A 350 5.19 1.49 25.87
CA MET A 350 5.64 0.12 26.05
C MET A 350 4.68 -0.90 25.42
N MET A 351 3.37 -0.72 25.59
CA MET A 351 2.36 -1.55 24.91
C MET A 351 2.41 -1.32 23.39
N ALA A 352 2.49 -0.06 22.95
CA ALA A 352 2.52 0.31 21.54
C ALA A 352 3.71 -0.30 20.80
N HIS A 353 4.85 -0.49 21.47
CA HIS A 353 5.99 -1.20 20.91
C HIS A 353 5.65 -2.63 20.46
N TYR A 354 4.94 -3.39 21.29
CA TYR A 354 4.51 -4.74 20.97
C TYR A 354 3.41 -4.75 19.91
N LEU A 355 2.44 -3.84 20.00
CA LEU A 355 1.38 -3.71 19.00
C LEU A 355 1.92 -3.36 17.61
N ARG A 356 2.95 -2.50 17.52
CA ARG A 356 3.60 -2.14 16.25
C ARG A 356 4.26 -3.32 15.52
N MET A 357 4.52 -4.44 16.20
CA MET A 357 5.07 -5.62 15.56
C MET A 357 4.04 -6.33 14.66
N GLN A 358 2.75 -6.18 14.95
CA GLN A 358 1.65 -6.89 14.28
C GLN A 358 0.66 -5.95 13.59
N HIS A 359 0.48 -4.72 14.10
CA HIS A 359 -0.54 -3.78 13.68
C HIS A 359 0.04 -2.42 13.33
N SER A 360 -0.70 -1.64 12.55
CA SER A 360 -0.41 -0.22 12.33
C SER A 360 -1.01 0.61 13.46
N THR A 361 -0.21 1.50 14.05
CA THR A 361 -0.62 2.30 15.21
C THR A 361 -0.55 3.80 14.91
N VAL A 362 -1.44 4.57 15.53
CA VAL A 362 -1.35 6.02 15.65
C VAL A 362 -1.40 6.36 17.13
N GLU A 363 -0.40 7.08 17.63
CA GLU A 363 -0.14 7.17 19.07
C GLU A 363 -0.20 8.62 19.55
N GLU A 364 -0.97 8.87 20.61
CA GLU A 364 -1.03 10.15 21.31
C GLU A 364 -0.85 9.94 22.82
N TYR A 365 0.29 10.38 23.32
CA TYR A 365 0.61 10.29 24.74
C TYR A 365 0.38 11.63 25.46
N GLN A 366 -0.17 11.54 26.66
CA GLN A 366 -0.64 12.66 27.46
C GLN A 366 0.50 13.27 28.29
N TYR A 367 1.38 14.03 27.65
CA TYR A 367 2.45 14.76 28.35
C TYR A 367 2.06 16.22 28.61
N PRO A 368 2.46 16.82 29.75
CA PRO A 368 2.51 18.26 29.87
C PRO A 368 3.55 18.84 28.90
N TYR A 369 3.28 20.03 28.37
CA TYR A 369 4.16 20.67 27.38
C TYR A 369 5.44 21.27 28.01
N GLN A 370 5.37 21.79 29.24
CA GLN A 370 6.47 22.39 30.01
C GLN A 370 6.28 22.15 31.52
N ASP A 371 7.09 22.82 32.37
CA ASP A 371 6.94 22.88 33.83
C ASP A 371 5.57 23.40 34.30
N TRP A 372 4.79 23.94 33.36
CA TRP A 372 3.37 24.25 33.48
C TRP A 372 2.67 24.01 32.12
N GLY A 373 1.35 23.85 32.10
CA GLY A 373 0.60 23.92 30.83
C GLY A 373 -0.75 23.21 30.85
N ILE A 374 -1.42 23.26 29.69
CA ILE A 374 -2.71 22.59 29.48
C ILE A 374 -2.46 21.10 29.29
N HIS A 375 -2.97 20.28 30.20
CA HIS A 375 -2.84 18.83 30.13
C HIS A 375 -3.69 18.28 28.98
N ARG A 376 -3.15 17.31 28.23
CA ARG A 376 -3.89 16.63 27.15
C ARG A 376 -4.70 15.49 27.77
N VAL A 377 -5.92 15.80 28.20
CA VAL A 377 -6.86 14.87 28.87
C VAL A 377 -8.22 14.98 28.18
N ALA A 378 -9.26 14.28 28.65
CA ALA A 378 -10.58 14.30 28.04
C ALA A 378 -11.09 15.74 27.82
N ARG A 379 -10.79 16.62 28.78
CA ARG A 379 -11.14 18.05 28.69
C ARG A 379 -10.54 18.76 27.47
N SER A 380 -9.27 18.51 27.12
CA SER A 380 -8.67 19.17 25.96
C SER A 380 -9.32 18.70 24.67
N VAL A 381 -9.73 17.44 24.59
CA VAL A 381 -10.44 16.89 23.43
C VAL A 381 -11.84 17.51 23.31
N ALA A 382 -12.57 17.62 24.43
CA ALA A 382 -13.91 18.21 24.48
C ALA A 382 -13.94 19.72 24.16
N LEU A 383 -12.82 20.42 24.33
CA LEU A 383 -12.68 21.84 24.02
C LEU A 383 -12.30 22.14 22.57
N PHE A 384 -12.06 21.13 21.73
CA PHE A 384 -11.50 21.30 20.38
C PHE A 384 -12.24 22.34 19.52
N GLU A 385 -13.57 22.34 19.52
CA GLU A 385 -14.37 23.33 18.79
C GLU A 385 -14.34 24.71 19.45
N SER A 386 -14.40 24.74 20.79
CA SER A 386 -14.41 25.98 21.56
C SER A 386 -13.10 26.76 21.43
N VAL A 387 -11.96 26.06 21.29
CA VAL A 387 -10.65 26.72 21.09
C VAL A 387 -10.50 27.36 19.72
N GLN A 388 -11.37 27.03 18.75
CA GLN A 388 -11.35 27.66 17.43
C GLN A 388 -11.91 29.09 17.44
N LEU A 389 -12.65 29.47 18.49
CA LEU A 389 -13.25 30.80 18.62
C LEU A 389 -12.16 31.90 18.69
N PRO A 390 -12.32 33.03 17.97
CA PRO A 390 -11.28 34.08 17.89
C PRO A 390 -10.79 34.58 19.25
N LYS A 391 -11.71 34.74 20.20
CA LYS A 391 -11.40 35.18 21.57
C LYS A 391 -10.52 34.17 22.31
N VAL A 392 -10.75 32.87 22.10
CA VAL A 392 -9.97 31.80 22.73
C VAL A 392 -8.62 31.65 22.05
N LYS A 393 -8.54 31.71 20.72
CA LYS A 393 -7.26 31.77 19.98
C LYS A 393 -6.38 32.93 20.44
N SER A 394 -6.98 34.10 20.68
CA SER A 394 -6.26 35.27 21.20
C SER A 394 -5.67 35.04 22.60
N LEU A 395 -6.42 34.36 23.49
CA LEU A 395 -5.91 33.95 24.80
C LEU A 395 -4.77 32.94 24.66
N LEU A 396 -4.94 31.89 23.85
CA LEU A 396 -3.92 30.84 23.69
C LEU A 396 -2.59 31.40 23.17
N LYS A 397 -2.62 32.39 22.27
CA LYS A 397 -1.41 33.09 21.79
C LYS A 397 -0.68 33.90 22.86
N GLN A 398 -1.37 34.32 23.92
CA GLN A 398 -0.77 35.04 25.04
C GLN A 398 -0.18 34.09 26.10
N LEU A 399 -0.53 32.79 26.05
CA LEU A 399 0.00 31.81 26.98
C LEU A 399 1.46 31.46 26.64
N PRO A 400 2.39 31.52 27.61
CA PRO A 400 3.81 31.39 27.33
C PRO A 400 4.17 29.98 26.84
N GLY A 401 4.70 29.92 25.62
CA GLY A 401 5.16 28.68 25.00
C GLY A 401 4.06 27.78 24.44
N MET A 402 2.78 28.13 24.50
CA MET A 402 1.71 27.23 24.03
C MET A 402 1.85 26.91 22.53
N PRO A 403 1.99 25.63 22.13
CA PRO A 403 2.07 25.28 20.72
C PRO A 403 0.69 25.35 20.06
N GLU A 404 0.65 25.67 18.75
CA GLU A 404 -0.62 25.89 18.02
C GLU A 404 -1.47 24.61 17.92
N ASP A 405 -0.82 23.45 17.92
CA ASP A 405 -1.40 22.10 17.79
C ASP A 405 -1.79 21.48 19.14
N ARG A 406 -1.75 22.24 20.26
CA ARG A 406 -1.92 21.65 21.60
C ARG A 406 -3.23 20.87 21.79
N PHE A 407 -4.28 21.31 21.11
CA PHE A 407 -5.63 20.72 21.18
C PHE A 407 -5.90 19.70 20.08
N ASP A 408 -4.97 19.49 19.16
CA ASP A 408 -5.08 18.42 18.18
C ASP A 408 -5.11 17.09 18.91
N SER A 409 -5.87 16.14 18.40
CA SER A 409 -5.94 14.81 18.98
C SER A 409 -6.33 13.77 17.95
N ILE A 410 -5.81 12.56 18.10
CA ILE A 410 -6.17 11.39 17.29
C ILE A 410 -7.66 11.04 17.44
N LEU A 411 -8.27 11.47 18.55
CA LEU A 411 -9.69 11.33 18.82
C LEU A 411 -10.53 12.36 18.04
N ASN A 412 -9.92 13.46 17.57
CA ASN A 412 -10.56 14.45 16.71
C ASN A 412 -10.32 14.18 15.22
N SER A 413 -9.15 13.64 14.86
CA SER A 413 -8.81 13.35 13.45
C SER A 413 -9.49 12.09 12.91
N LEU A 414 -9.96 11.19 13.79
CA LEU A 414 -10.68 9.95 13.44
C LEU A 414 -9.91 9.01 12.51
N GLN A 415 -8.57 9.08 12.56
CA GLN A 415 -7.65 8.36 11.68
C GLN A 415 -7.55 6.86 11.98
N ALA A 416 -7.95 6.41 13.17
CA ALA A 416 -7.88 5.00 13.56
C ALA A 416 -9.23 4.30 13.40
N ASP A 417 -9.19 2.98 13.22
CA ASP A 417 -10.37 2.11 13.15
C ASP A 417 -10.77 1.59 14.54
N ILE A 418 -9.76 1.35 15.38
CA ILE A 418 -9.88 0.86 16.74
C ILE A 418 -9.17 1.84 17.67
N TYR A 419 -9.80 2.22 18.78
CA TYR A 419 -9.23 3.15 19.75
C TYR A 419 -8.99 2.47 21.10
N VAL A 420 -7.74 2.46 21.57
CA VAL A 420 -7.35 2.02 22.91
C VAL A 420 -7.14 3.25 23.78
N LEU A 421 -8.00 3.44 24.77
CA LEU A 421 -8.07 4.64 25.59
C LEU A 421 -7.67 4.33 27.04
N SER A 422 -6.75 5.09 27.59
CA SER A 422 -6.46 5.13 29.03
C SER A 422 -6.64 6.53 29.57
N PHE A 423 -7.33 6.61 30.71
CA PHE A 423 -7.63 7.86 31.41
C PHE A 423 -6.72 8.04 32.64
N SER A 424 -5.57 7.37 32.69
CA SER A 424 -4.63 7.43 33.84
C SER A 424 -4.17 8.84 34.19
N SER A 425 -4.12 9.75 33.21
CA SER A 425 -3.66 11.13 33.43
C SER A 425 -4.76 12.10 33.84
N GLU A 426 -6.02 11.67 33.99
CA GLU A 426 -7.10 12.52 34.52
C GLU A 426 -6.84 12.92 35.98
N GLY A 427 -5.94 12.20 36.68
CA GLY A 427 -5.47 12.57 38.00
C GLY A 427 -4.40 13.67 38.04
N CYS A 428 -3.93 14.16 36.88
CA CYS A 428 -2.73 15.00 36.77
C CYS A 428 -3.06 16.47 36.46
N GLY A 429 -3.25 17.29 37.49
CA GLY A 429 -3.51 18.74 37.35
C GLY A 429 -4.78 19.19 38.06
N GLY A 430 -5.18 20.45 37.88
CA GLY A 430 -6.41 21.02 38.42
C GLY A 430 -7.27 21.69 37.34
N LEU A 431 -8.54 21.91 37.66
CA LEU A 431 -9.50 22.60 36.79
C LEU A 431 -9.47 24.11 37.05
N TYR A 432 -9.24 24.89 36.00
CA TYR A 432 -9.16 26.34 36.07
C TYR A 432 -10.11 26.99 35.06
N LYS A 433 -10.85 28.00 35.50
CA LYS A 433 -11.68 28.82 34.62
C LYS A 433 -10.88 30.03 34.14
N SER A 434 -10.82 30.22 32.82
CA SER A 434 -10.31 31.46 32.22
C SER A 434 -11.30 32.59 32.47
N LYS A 435 -10.82 33.71 33.02
CA LYS A 435 -11.64 34.91 33.22
C LYS A 435 -12.02 35.58 31.90
N SER A 436 -11.10 35.60 30.95
CA SER A 436 -11.36 36.24 29.66
C SER A 436 -12.37 35.45 28.82
N THR A 437 -12.30 34.12 28.78
CA THR A 437 -13.14 33.28 27.90
C THR A 437 -14.30 32.58 28.59
N GLY A 438 -14.21 32.37 29.90
CA GLY A 438 -15.17 31.58 30.68
C GLY A 438 -14.99 30.06 30.54
N LEU A 439 -14.07 29.59 29.69
CA LEU A 439 -13.80 28.17 29.50
C LEU A 439 -13.00 27.58 30.67
N ILE A 440 -13.32 26.33 31.01
CA ILE A 440 -12.60 25.56 32.03
C ILE A 440 -11.52 24.72 31.34
N PHE A 441 -10.26 24.86 31.74
CA PHE A 441 -9.10 24.12 31.26
C PHE A 441 -8.52 23.22 32.35
N HIS A 442 -7.87 22.13 31.95
CA HIS A 442 -7.08 21.29 32.84
C HIS A 442 -5.63 21.77 32.81
N LEU A 443 -5.16 22.39 33.89
CA LEU A 443 -3.79 22.91 33.98
C LEU A 443 -2.98 22.09 34.97
N ASN A 444 -1.72 21.85 34.64
CA ASN A 444 -0.76 21.20 35.54
C ASN A 444 0.48 22.09 35.72
N CYS A 445 1.14 21.98 36.87
CA CYS A 445 2.45 22.57 37.14
C CYS A 445 3.33 21.55 37.88
N PHE A 446 4.52 21.27 37.34
CA PHE A 446 5.48 20.27 37.84
C PHE A 446 5.89 20.50 39.30
N SER A 447 5.79 21.74 39.77
CA SER A 447 6.16 22.13 41.12
C SER A 447 5.11 21.72 42.17
N SER A 448 3.86 21.47 41.79
CA SER A 448 2.80 21.08 42.71
C SER A 448 1.56 20.59 41.95
N PRO A 449 1.46 19.27 41.67
CA PRO A 449 0.29 18.72 41.02
C PRO A 449 -0.93 18.97 41.91
N ARG A 450 -1.94 19.66 41.37
CA ARG A 450 -3.26 19.96 41.99
C ARG A 450 -3.37 21.17 42.92
N THR A 451 -2.40 22.06 43.02
CA THR A 451 -2.56 23.30 43.83
C THR A 451 -3.04 24.50 43.03
N ASP A 452 -3.90 25.32 43.64
CA ASP A 452 -4.23 26.66 43.17
C ASP A 452 -2.92 27.45 42.87
N PHE A 453 -2.74 27.85 41.60
CA PHE A 453 -1.54 28.57 41.16
C PHE A 453 -1.34 29.89 41.91
N LYS A 454 -2.38 30.44 42.56
CA LYS A 454 -2.24 31.58 43.46
C LYS A 454 -1.29 31.32 44.63
N THR A 455 -1.25 30.08 45.12
CA THR A 455 -0.44 29.67 46.27
C THR A 455 1.03 29.44 45.93
N VAL A 456 1.37 29.37 44.64
CA VAL A 456 2.74 29.11 44.17
C VAL A 456 3.40 30.43 43.78
N THR A 457 4.49 30.76 44.46
CA THR A 457 5.36 31.89 44.13
C THR A 457 6.27 31.57 42.94
N TYR A 458 6.78 32.60 42.27
CA TYR A 458 7.71 32.40 41.15
C TYR A 458 9.06 31.80 41.61
N ASP A 459 9.52 32.12 42.83
CA ASP A 459 10.74 31.57 43.39
C ASP A 459 10.59 30.06 43.69
N GLU A 460 9.45 29.63 44.23
CA GLU A 460 9.14 28.20 44.43
C GLU A 460 9.06 27.44 43.09
N LEU A 461 8.55 28.10 42.04
CA LEU A 461 8.52 27.52 40.69
C LEU A 461 9.94 27.35 40.11
N LEU A 462 10.81 28.35 40.31
CA LEU A 462 12.22 28.28 39.92
C LEU A 462 12.99 27.21 40.69
N GLU A 463 12.80 27.13 41.99
CA GLU A 463 13.44 26.14 42.86
C GLU A 463 13.05 24.71 42.45
N LYS A 464 11.74 24.46 42.32
CA LYS A 464 11.22 23.12 42.01
C LYS A 464 11.49 22.68 40.57
N SER A 465 11.62 23.62 39.63
CA SER A 465 12.11 23.33 38.26
C SER A 465 13.64 23.20 38.18
N LYS A 466 14.37 23.29 39.31
CA LYS A 466 15.84 23.29 39.37
C LYS A 466 16.46 24.36 38.45
N GLY A 467 15.82 25.52 38.36
CA GLY A 467 16.24 26.65 37.53
C GLY A 467 16.04 26.45 36.02
N LYS A 468 15.28 25.45 35.58
CA LYS A 468 15.08 25.12 34.15
C LYS A 468 13.79 25.66 33.55
N THR A 469 12.94 26.35 34.33
CA THR A 469 11.70 26.93 33.82
C THR A 469 11.95 27.93 32.70
N LYS A 470 11.13 27.81 31.65
CA LYS A 470 11.14 28.69 30.47
C LYS A 470 10.18 29.89 30.59
N ILE A 471 9.49 30.02 31.72
CA ILE A 471 8.48 31.05 31.98
C ILE A 471 9.15 32.21 32.72
N SER A 472 8.90 33.44 32.31
CA SER A 472 9.31 34.62 33.08
C SER A 472 8.37 34.90 34.27
N GLN A 473 8.84 35.70 35.23
CA GLN A 473 8.01 36.14 36.36
C GLN A 473 6.73 36.86 35.90
N SER A 474 6.83 37.75 34.91
CA SER A 474 5.67 38.48 34.36
C SER A 474 4.65 37.55 33.70
N GLN A 475 5.13 36.50 33.02
CA GLN A 475 4.30 35.47 32.40
C GLN A 475 3.59 34.60 33.45
N TRP A 476 4.25 34.27 34.55
CA TRP A 476 3.65 33.55 35.67
C TRP A 476 2.53 34.36 36.35
N GLU A 477 2.77 35.65 36.59
CA GLU A 477 1.74 36.55 37.15
C GLU A 477 0.54 36.72 36.20
N PHE A 478 0.75 36.73 34.88
CA PHE A 478 -0.35 36.71 33.91
C PHE A 478 -1.22 35.46 34.06
N ILE A 479 -0.61 34.27 34.15
CA ILE A 479 -1.34 33.00 34.31
C ILE A 479 -2.18 33.03 35.61
N LYS A 480 -1.59 33.49 36.71
CA LYS A 480 -2.28 33.64 38.01
C LYS A 480 -3.44 34.64 37.96
N ALA A 481 -3.31 35.69 37.16
CA ALA A 481 -4.36 36.69 36.98
C ALA A 481 -5.51 36.18 36.09
N GLU A 482 -5.19 35.45 35.02
CA GLU A 482 -6.15 34.99 34.00
C GLU A 482 -6.96 33.77 34.44
N PHE A 483 -6.35 32.84 35.17
CA PHE A 483 -6.98 31.58 35.55
C PHE A 483 -7.42 31.55 37.02
N GLU A 484 -8.67 31.18 37.23
CA GLU A 484 -9.25 30.94 38.55
C GLU A 484 -9.33 29.45 38.83
N PHE A 485 -8.67 28.98 39.89
CA PHE A 485 -8.77 27.59 40.33
C PHE A 485 -10.19 27.28 40.82
N LEU A 486 -10.77 26.20 40.32
CA LEU A 486 -12.10 25.75 40.71
C LEU A 486 -12.02 24.58 41.70
N SER A 487 -11.32 23.53 41.30
CA SER A 487 -11.26 22.26 42.00
C SER A 487 -10.16 21.39 41.41
N GLU A 488 -9.66 20.45 42.19
CA GLU A 488 -8.74 19.43 41.66
C GLU A 488 -9.42 18.51 40.64
N ARG A 489 -10.71 18.21 40.85
CA ARG A 489 -11.47 17.24 40.06
C ARG A 489 -12.97 17.57 40.06
N ASN A 490 -13.65 17.27 38.95
CA ASN A 490 -15.11 17.37 38.83
C ASN A 490 -15.64 16.20 38.00
N ASP A 491 -16.23 15.22 38.67
CA ASP A 491 -16.66 13.95 38.06
C ASP A 491 -17.80 14.14 37.05
N THR A 492 -18.66 15.13 37.30
CA THR A 492 -19.74 15.47 36.36
C THR A 492 -19.17 16.01 35.05
N LEU A 493 -18.15 16.87 35.14
CA LEU A 493 -17.46 17.41 33.97
C LEU A 493 -16.66 16.31 33.24
N LEU A 494 -15.94 15.48 33.99
CA LEU A 494 -15.19 14.34 33.43
C LEU A 494 -16.13 13.38 32.70
N CYS A 495 -17.26 13.01 33.31
CA CYS A 495 -18.28 12.18 32.69
C CYS A 495 -18.82 12.81 31.40
N ALA A 496 -19.11 14.12 31.39
CA ALA A 496 -19.56 14.83 30.20
C ALA A 496 -18.49 14.88 29.09
N ASP A 497 -17.22 15.09 29.43
CA ASP A 497 -16.13 15.15 28.47
C ASP A 497 -15.85 13.76 27.86
N ILE A 498 -15.88 12.69 28.65
CA ILE A 498 -15.73 11.30 28.16
C ILE A 498 -16.93 10.87 27.33
N SER A 499 -18.15 11.25 27.72
CA SER A 499 -19.37 10.98 26.94
C SER A 499 -19.24 11.55 25.52
N LYS A 500 -18.74 12.79 25.39
CA LYS A 500 -18.44 13.40 24.08
C LYS A 500 -17.40 12.63 23.28
N ILE A 501 -16.39 12.06 23.93
CA ILE A 501 -15.40 11.20 23.26
C ILE A 501 -16.08 9.94 22.72
N PHE A 502 -16.88 9.25 23.53
CA PHE A 502 -17.59 8.05 23.07
C PHE A 502 -18.61 8.34 21.97
N GLU A 503 -19.36 9.44 22.07
CA GLU A 503 -20.26 9.91 21.01
C GLU A 503 -19.51 10.22 19.71
N LYS A 504 -18.37 10.88 19.81
CA LYS A 504 -17.51 11.19 18.66
C LYS A 504 -16.93 9.93 18.01
N LEU A 505 -16.64 8.91 18.81
CA LEU A 505 -16.15 7.61 18.36
C LEU A 505 -17.28 6.61 18.04
N ALA A 506 -18.54 7.06 17.97
CA ALA A 506 -19.66 6.19 17.61
C ALA A 506 -19.43 5.53 16.24
N GLY A 507 -19.60 4.21 16.18
CA GLY A 507 -19.31 3.41 14.99
C GLY A 507 -17.85 2.99 14.82
N LYS A 508 -16.94 3.41 15.72
CA LYS A 508 -15.59 2.86 15.86
C LYS A 508 -15.56 1.81 16.97
N LYS A 509 -14.62 0.87 16.90
CA LYS A 509 -14.35 -0.03 18.02
C LYS A 509 -13.54 0.75 19.06
N VAL A 510 -14.01 0.77 20.30
CA VAL A 510 -13.31 1.44 21.42
C VAL A 510 -13.04 0.41 22.50
N ILE A 511 -11.81 0.44 23.03
CA ILE A 511 -11.32 -0.36 24.14
C ILE A 511 -10.82 0.61 25.22
N VAL A 512 -11.35 0.50 26.43
CA VAL A 512 -10.93 1.29 27.57
C VAL A 512 -10.07 0.44 28.50
N LEU A 513 -8.89 0.95 28.85
CA LEU A 513 -8.01 0.33 29.83
C LEU A 513 -8.42 0.76 31.24
N GLY A 514 -8.97 -0.18 32.01
CA GLY A 514 -9.28 0.02 33.42
C GLY A 514 -8.01 0.05 34.26
N LEU A 515 -7.84 1.07 35.08
CA LEU A 515 -6.58 1.40 35.75
C LEU A 515 -6.28 0.46 36.93
N ASN A 516 -5.00 0.34 37.29
CA ASN A 516 -4.53 -0.47 38.42
C ASN A 516 -4.90 0.16 39.77
N GLU A 517 -5.67 -0.54 40.58
CA GLU A 517 -6.10 -0.04 41.91
C GLU A 517 -5.58 -0.88 43.08
N ASN A 518 -4.81 -1.95 42.81
CA ASN A 518 -4.48 -2.96 43.81
C ASN A 518 -3.00 -3.05 44.17
N VAL A 519 -2.09 -2.82 43.21
CA VAL A 519 -0.68 -3.18 43.36
C VAL A 519 0.22 -1.98 43.10
N GLY A 520 0.94 -1.51 44.11
CA GLY A 520 1.86 -0.39 44.00
C GLY A 520 2.31 0.12 45.36
N SER A 521 3.43 0.84 45.41
CA SER A 521 3.94 1.41 46.66
C SER A 521 3.15 2.64 47.14
N SER A 522 2.38 3.30 46.26
CA SER A 522 1.64 4.53 46.56
C SER A 522 0.13 4.31 46.68
N HIS A 523 -0.36 4.26 47.92
CA HIS A 523 -1.80 4.18 48.22
C HIS A 523 -2.60 5.34 47.59
N TRP A 524 -1.97 6.51 47.48
CA TRP A 524 -2.63 7.68 46.90
C TRP A 524 -2.86 7.52 45.39
N ILE A 525 -1.89 7.00 44.64
CA ILE A 525 -2.06 6.76 43.19
C ILE A 525 -3.16 5.73 42.95
N LEU A 526 -3.10 4.60 43.66
CA LEU A 526 -4.10 3.53 43.55
C LEU A 526 -5.51 4.05 43.88
N LYS A 527 -5.64 4.90 44.90
CA LYS A 527 -6.89 5.58 45.22
C LYS A 527 -7.36 6.48 44.06
N CYS A 528 -6.47 7.28 43.48
CA CYS A 528 -6.82 8.13 42.34
C CYS A 528 -7.29 7.31 41.12
N PHE A 529 -6.58 6.22 40.81
CA PHE A 529 -6.94 5.32 39.72
C PHE A 529 -8.28 4.64 39.97
N LYS A 530 -8.54 4.22 41.22
CA LYS A 530 -9.85 3.74 41.64
C LYS A 530 -10.94 4.78 41.41
N GLU A 531 -10.75 6.01 41.87
CA GLU A 531 -11.77 7.06 41.71
C GLU A 531 -12.02 7.38 40.23
N ILE A 532 -11.01 7.29 39.35
CA ILE A 532 -11.19 7.45 37.90
C ILE A 532 -11.99 6.26 37.34
N ASN A 533 -11.62 5.03 37.71
CA ASN A 533 -12.35 3.82 37.31
C ASN A 533 -13.83 3.87 37.71
N ASP A 534 -14.14 4.37 38.91
CA ASP A 534 -15.51 4.51 39.43
C ASP A 534 -16.39 5.43 38.53
N VAL A 535 -15.79 6.31 37.72
CA VAL A 535 -16.49 7.14 36.71
C VAL A 535 -16.43 6.50 35.32
N VAL A 536 -15.24 6.11 34.88
CA VAL A 536 -14.98 5.70 33.49
C VAL A 536 -15.60 4.35 33.17
N LEU A 537 -15.47 3.35 34.05
CA LEU A 537 -15.87 1.97 33.74
C LEU A 537 -17.39 1.81 33.63
N PRO A 538 -18.22 2.39 34.53
CA PRO A 538 -19.68 2.36 34.36
C PRO A 538 -20.12 3.08 33.08
N LEU A 539 -19.46 4.19 32.73
CA LEU A 539 -19.77 4.95 31.52
C LEU A 539 -19.39 4.18 30.24
N ALA A 540 -18.20 3.56 30.21
CA ALA A 540 -17.80 2.70 29.10
C ALA A 540 -18.84 1.58 28.89
N LYS A 541 -19.29 0.94 29.97
CA LYS A 541 -20.33 -0.08 29.93
C LYS A 541 -21.66 0.45 29.39
N SER A 542 -22.10 1.66 29.76
CA SER A 542 -23.37 2.22 29.27
C SER A 542 -23.34 2.55 27.77
N TYR A 543 -22.16 2.82 27.20
CA TYR A 543 -21.95 3.02 25.77
C TYR A 543 -21.61 1.73 25.01
N GLY A 544 -21.61 0.56 25.68
CA GLY A 544 -21.24 -0.71 25.06
C GLY A 544 -19.76 -0.79 24.65
N VAL A 545 -18.91 0.03 25.26
CA VAL A 545 -17.46 0.06 25.03
C VAL A 545 -16.79 -1.10 25.75
N GLU A 546 -15.84 -1.74 25.09
CA GLU A 546 -15.10 -2.87 25.66
C GLU A 546 -14.09 -2.39 26.70
N VAL A 547 -13.94 -3.13 27.80
CA VAL A 547 -13.05 -2.77 28.91
C VAL A 547 -12.03 -3.89 29.11
N VAL A 548 -10.76 -3.53 29.20
CA VAL A 548 -9.66 -4.41 29.60
C VAL A 548 -9.12 -3.94 30.94
N HIS A 549 -9.21 -4.77 31.97
CA HIS A 549 -8.82 -4.38 33.33
C HIS A 549 -7.34 -4.66 33.58
N MET A 550 -6.54 -3.65 33.94
CA MET A 550 -5.13 -3.83 34.26
C MET A 550 -4.89 -4.82 35.41
N ASN A 551 -5.83 -4.91 36.36
CA ASN A 551 -5.78 -5.87 37.46
C ASN A 551 -5.84 -7.34 37.00
N GLU A 552 -6.18 -7.63 35.74
CA GLU A 552 -6.07 -8.97 35.15
C GLU A 552 -4.61 -9.39 34.92
N PHE A 553 -3.72 -8.43 34.71
CA PHE A 553 -2.31 -8.63 34.39
C PHE A 553 -1.38 -8.32 35.57
N VAL A 554 -1.75 -7.32 36.40
CA VAL A 554 -0.95 -6.87 37.53
C VAL A 554 -1.49 -7.52 38.80
N LYS A 555 -0.81 -8.56 39.29
CA LYS A 555 -1.25 -9.37 40.45
C LYS A 555 -0.36 -9.19 41.67
N SER A 556 0.90 -8.81 41.47
CA SER A 556 1.90 -8.68 42.52
C SER A 556 2.93 -7.61 42.17
N THR A 557 3.77 -7.22 43.14
CA THR A 557 4.86 -6.25 42.91
C THR A 557 5.89 -6.73 41.89
N GLN A 558 5.95 -8.02 41.55
CA GLN A 558 6.80 -8.55 40.49
C GLN A 558 6.31 -8.16 39.08
N ASP A 559 5.03 -7.79 38.97
CA ASP A 559 4.41 -7.36 37.71
C ASP A 559 4.64 -5.86 37.44
N LEU A 560 5.27 -5.15 38.38
CA LEU A 560 5.65 -3.74 38.24
C LEU A 560 6.99 -3.59 37.52
N ALA A 561 7.28 -2.39 37.02
CA ALA A 561 8.57 -2.08 36.39
C ALA A 561 9.74 -2.15 37.39
N ASP A 562 9.48 -1.78 38.65
CA ASP A 562 10.36 -1.90 39.81
C ASP A 562 9.54 -2.37 41.02
N LEU A 563 10.16 -3.09 41.95
CA LEU A 563 9.48 -3.60 43.16
C LEU A 563 8.86 -2.49 44.02
N ASN A 564 9.38 -1.26 43.93
CA ASN A 564 8.89 -0.09 44.66
C ASN A 564 8.12 0.89 43.77
N ASP A 565 7.77 0.53 42.53
CA ASP A 565 7.00 1.40 41.64
C ASP A 565 5.65 1.78 42.30
N PRO A 566 5.20 3.03 42.17
CA PRO A 566 3.97 3.48 42.83
C PRO A 566 2.68 2.87 42.27
N GLY A 567 2.77 2.03 41.22
CA GLY A 567 1.65 1.33 40.61
C GLY A 567 1.27 1.90 39.24
N THR A 568 2.16 2.67 38.61
CA THR A 568 1.93 3.35 37.34
C THR A 568 2.67 2.72 36.17
N HIS A 569 3.74 1.95 36.44
CA HIS A 569 4.54 1.30 35.41
C HIS A 569 4.65 -0.20 35.66
N TYR A 570 4.52 -0.98 34.59
CA TYR A 570 4.47 -2.43 34.67
C TYR A 570 5.69 -3.10 34.05
N SER A 571 5.88 -4.38 34.34
CA SER A 571 6.94 -5.18 33.72
C SER A 571 6.70 -5.30 32.21
N ARG A 572 7.77 -5.58 31.45
CA ARG A 572 7.68 -5.80 29.99
C ARG A 572 6.70 -6.91 29.62
N LYS A 573 6.68 -7.96 30.44
CA LYS A 573 5.75 -9.09 30.27
C LYS A 573 4.29 -8.62 30.34
N VAL A 574 3.94 -7.76 31.29
CA VAL A 574 2.58 -7.22 31.40
C VAL A 574 2.19 -6.43 30.16
N TYR A 575 3.06 -5.58 29.62
CA TYR A 575 2.76 -4.84 28.39
C TYR A 575 2.67 -5.73 27.14
N ALA A 576 3.47 -6.79 27.06
CA ALA A 576 3.37 -7.78 26.00
C ALA A 576 2.05 -8.57 26.09
N ASP A 577 1.68 -9.04 27.29
CA ASP A 577 0.42 -9.76 27.52
C ASP A 577 -0.80 -8.85 27.26
N LEU A 578 -0.72 -7.57 27.65
CA LEU A 578 -1.75 -6.56 27.35
C LEU A 578 -1.86 -6.31 25.83
N SER A 579 -0.73 -6.16 25.13
CA SER A 579 -0.70 -6.03 23.68
C SER A 579 -1.37 -7.22 22.99
N ASN A 580 -1.04 -8.44 23.39
CA ASN A 580 -1.68 -9.66 22.87
C ASN A 580 -3.19 -9.66 23.11
N ARG A 581 -3.64 -9.26 24.31
CA ARG A 581 -5.07 -9.13 24.60
C ARG A 581 -5.77 -8.14 23.69
N ILE A 582 -5.15 -6.98 23.42
CA ILE A 582 -5.68 -6.00 22.48
C ILE A 582 -5.71 -6.56 21.07
N SER A 583 -4.63 -7.20 20.60
CA SER A 583 -4.58 -7.88 19.29
C SER A 583 -5.68 -8.94 19.14
N ASP A 584 -5.95 -9.73 20.19
CA ASP A 584 -7.02 -10.74 20.20
C ASP A 584 -8.40 -10.10 20.06
N ILE A 585 -8.66 -9.00 20.78
CA ILE A 585 -9.91 -8.23 20.68
C ILE A 585 -10.07 -7.65 19.28
N CYS A 586 -8.99 -7.12 18.70
CA CYS A 586 -8.96 -6.63 17.33
C CYS A 586 -9.26 -7.76 16.33
N SER A 587 -8.70 -8.95 16.54
CA SER A 587 -8.85 -10.13 15.68
C SER A 587 -10.23 -10.77 15.79
N THR A 588 -10.81 -10.85 17.00
CA THR A 588 -12.20 -11.28 17.19
C THR A 588 -13.20 -10.25 16.68
N THR A 589 -12.85 -8.96 16.68
CA THR A 589 -13.65 -7.90 16.04
C THR A 589 -13.52 -7.96 14.50
N LEU A 590 -12.40 -8.41 13.94
CA LEU A 590 -12.27 -8.71 12.51
C LEU A 590 -13.09 -9.96 12.12
N ALA A 591 -13.14 -10.97 12.99
CA ALA A 591 -14.03 -12.15 12.82
C ALA A 591 -15.52 -11.84 13.08
N ALA A 592 -15.84 -10.79 13.85
CA ALA A 592 -17.20 -10.35 14.19
C ALA A 592 -17.63 -9.06 13.47
N SER A 593 -16.78 -8.48 12.63
CA SER A 593 -17.25 -7.60 11.56
C SER A 593 -18.15 -8.48 10.72
N GLY A 594 -19.44 -8.14 10.69
CA GLY A 594 -20.35 -8.73 9.70
C GLY A 594 -19.67 -8.69 8.32
N PRO A 595 -20.01 -9.63 7.42
CA PRO A 595 -19.31 -9.81 6.15
C PRO A 595 -18.99 -8.45 5.52
N LYS A 596 -17.72 -8.23 5.17
CA LYS A 596 -17.26 -7.03 4.44
C LYS A 596 -18.32 -6.71 3.38
N MET A 597 -18.95 -5.53 3.49
CA MET A 597 -20.04 -5.14 2.59
C MET A 597 -19.59 -5.37 1.15
N LYS A 598 -20.26 -6.29 0.46
CA LYS A 598 -19.85 -6.78 -0.84
C LYS A 598 -20.60 -6.02 -1.92
N ILE A 599 -19.85 -5.28 -2.73
CA ILE A 599 -20.40 -4.46 -3.81
C ILE A 599 -19.96 -5.06 -5.14
N ILE A 600 -20.89 -5.27 -6.05
CA ILE A 600 -20.62 -5.89 -7.35
C ILE A 600 -21.08 -4.94 -8.45
N ALA A 601 -20.29 -4.80 -9.51
CA ALA A 601 -20.73 -4.09 -10.71
C ALA A 601 -21.28 -5.08 -11.74
N VAL A 602 -22.32 -4.66 -12.47
CA VAL A 602 -22.80 -5.32 -13.69
C VAL A 602 -22.77 -4.32 -14.83
N THR A 603 -22.17 -4.71 -15.96
CA THR A 603 -22.02 -3.85 -17.13
C THR A 603 -22.23 -4.60 -18.41
N ARG A 604 -22.82 -3.94 -19.40
CA ARG A 604 -22.86 -4.43 -20.77
C ARG A 604 -21.97 -3.56 -21.64
N VAL A 605 -21.27 -4.18 -22.58
CA VAL A 605 -20.29 -3.52 -23.44
C VAL A 605 -20.50 -3.90 -24.90
N LEU A 606 -20.25 -2.98 -25.83
CA LEU A 606 -20.28 -3.25 -27.28
C LEU A 606 -19.39 -2.27 -28.07
N ASN A 607 -18.22 -2.73 -28.47
CA ASN A 607 -17.21 -1.97 -29.20
C ASN A 607 -16.78 -0.69 -28.45
N GLU A 608 -16.18 -0.89 -27.27
CA GLU A 608 -15.73 0.17 -26.36
C GLU A 608 -14.22 0.05 -26.07
N SER A 609 -13.43 -0.44 -27.03
CA SER A 609 -11.98 -0.66 -26.86
C SER A 609 -11.19 0.60 -26.52
N ASP A 610 -11.78 1.78 -26.75
CA ASP A 610 -11.23 3.09 -26.45
C ASP A 610 -11.41 3.53 -24.99
N VAL A 611 -12.28 2.86 -24.22
CA VAL A 611 -12.62 3.26 -22.84
C VAL A 611 -12.70 2.09 -21.86
N ILE A 612 -12.92 0.86 -22.33
CA ILE A 612 -13.18 -0.32 -21.48
C ILE A 612 -12.08 -0.58 -20.45
N GLU A 613 -10.81 -0.36 -20.81
CA GLU A 613 -9.72 -0.53 -19.85
C GLU A 613 -9.81 0.49 -18.71
N ALA A 614 -9.92 1.77 -19.06
CA ALA A 614 -10.03 2.84 -18.08
C ALA A 614 -11.24 2.62 -17.17
N PHE A 615 -12.39 2.27 -17.77
CA PHE A 615 -13.63 2.03 -17.05
C PHE A 615 -13.53 0.86 -16.07
N VAL A 616 -13.02 -0.30 -16.49
CA VAL A 616 -12.89 -1.48 -15.61
C VAL A 616 -11.89 -1.23 -14.48
N ARG A 617 -10.73 -0.64 -14.78
CA ARG A 617 -9.72 -0.31 -13.76
C ARG A 617 -10.21 0.72 -12.75
N HIS A 618 -11.00 1.70 -13.18
CA HIS A 618 -11.60 2.66 -12.27
C HIS A 618 -12.67 2.01 -11.40
N THR A 619 -13.56 1.22 -12.02
CA THR A 619 -14.65 0.53 -11.32
C THR A 619 -14.12 -0.47 -10.28
N SER A 620 -13.00 -1.15 -10.54
CA SER A 620 -12.39 -2.10 -9.60
C SER A 620 -11.92 -1.47 -8.29
N SER A 621 -11.74 -0.14 -8.24
CA SER A 621 -11.48 0.56 -6.97
C SER A 621 -12.70 0.65 -6.04
N TYR A 622 -13.90 0.40 -6.57
CA TYR A 622 -15.17 0.51 -5.84
C TYR A 622 -15.82 -0.84 -5.53
N VAL A 623 -15.62 -1.86 -6.37
CA VAL A 623 -16.34 -3.14 -6.32
C VAL A 623 -15.44 -4.32 -6.00
N ASP A 624 -16.00 -5.36 -5.40
CA ASP A 624 -15.29 -6.61 -5.09
C ASP A 624 -15.21 -7.55 -6.31
N HIS A 625 -16.14 -7.40 -7.27
CA HIS A 625 -16.14 -8.12 -8.54
C HIS A 625 -16.93 -7.35 -9.61
N HIS A 626 -16.64 -7.59 -10.88
CA HIS A 626 -17.32 -6.95 -12.01
C HIS A 626 -17.79 -7.98 -13.04
N TYR A 627 -19.11 -8.08 -13.23
CA TYR A 627 -19.72 -8.94 -14.24
C TYR A 627 -20.00 -8.14 -15.51
N ILE A 628 -19.47 -8.61 -16.64
CA ILE A 628 -19.48 -7.88 -17.91
C ILE A 628 -20.15 -8.75 -18.98
N MET A 629 -21.14 -8.20 -19.69
CA MET A 629 -21.75 -8.82 -20.88
C MET A 629 -21.24 -8.11 -22.14
N ASP A 630 -20.34 -8.76 -22.87
CA ASP A 630 -19.98 -8.37 -24.21
C ASP A 630 -21.09 -8.71 -25.20
N ASN A 631 -21.63 -7.71 -25.88
CA ASN A 631 -22.70 -7.89 -26.86
C ASN A 631 -22.17 -8.19 -28.27
N GLY A 632 -21.05 -8.91 -28.36
CA GLY A 632 -20.38 -9.33 -29.58
C GLY A 632 -19.48 -8.26 -30.19
N SER A 633 -18.51 -7.76 -29.43
CA SER A 633 -17.57 -6.74 -29.91
C SER A 633 -16.56 -7.26 -30.94
N HIS A 634 -16.14 -6.37 -31.86
CA HIS A 634 -15.17 -6.63 -32.94
C HIS A 634 -14.00 -5.65 -32.98
N ASP A 635 -14.00 -4.63 -32.12
CA ASP A 635 -13.02 -3.56 -32.16
C ASP A 635 -11.71 -3.85 -31.39
N GLY A 636 -11.72 -4.88 -30.54
CA GLY A 636 -10.63 -5.25 -29.63
C GLY A 636 -11.06 -5.34 -28.16
N THR A 637 -12.28 -4.90 -27.83
CA THR A 637 -12.82 -4.86 -26.45
C THR A 637 -12.61 -6.17 -25.67
N VAL A 638 -12.96 -7.31 -26.27
CA VAL A 638 -12.85 -8.62 -25.59
C VAL A 638 -11.40 -8.97 -25.27
N ARG A 639 -10.44 -8.65 -26.15
CA ARG A 639 -9.01 -8.90 -25.90
C ARG A 639 -8.48 -8.07 -24.73
N ILE A 640 -8.97 -6.84 -24.59
CA ILE A 640 -8.63 -5.97 -23.46
C ILE A 640 -9.19 -6.56 -22.16
N LEU A 641 -10.44 -7.03 -22.18
CA LEU A 641 -11.05 -7.70 -21.02
C LEU A 641 -10.30 -8.99 -20.63
N GLU A 642 -9.91 -9.80 -21.61
CA GLU A 642 -9.06 -10.99 -21.37
C GLU A 642 -7.72 -10.62 -20.74
N ALA A 643 -7.07 -9.55 -21.22
CA ALA A 643 -5.82 -9.07 -20.67
C ALA A 643 -5.97 -8.57 -19.22
N LEU A 644 -7.06 -7.85 -18.91
CA LEU A 644 -7.36 -7.39 -17.55
C LEU A 644 -7.66 -8.54 -16.59
N ALA A 645 -8.38 -9.58 -17.05
CA ALA A 645 -8.60 -10.78 -16.26
C ALA A 645 -7.27 -11.51 -15.97
N ASN A 646 -6.38 -11.60 -16.96
CA ASN A 646 -5.06 -12.21 -16.81
C ASN A 646 -4.11 -11.41 -15.90
N GLU A 647 -4.31 -10.09 -15.77
CA GLU A 647 -3.64 -9.23 -14.78
C GLU A 647 -4.13 -9.50 -13.35
N GLY A 648 -5.24 -10.22 -13.19
CA GLY A 648 -5.81 -10.58 -11.89
C GLY A 648 -6.92 -9.64 -11.42
N LEU A 649 -7.48 -8.79 -12.28
CA LEU A 649 -8.68 -8.01 -11.91
C LEU A 649 -9.88 -8.96 -11.71
N PRO A 650 -10.70 -8.74 -10.67
CA PRO A 650 -11.83 -9.62 -10.34
C PRO A 650 -13.01 -9.37 -11.28
N ILE A 651 -12.89 -9.86 -12.52
CA ILE A 651 -13.92 -9.70 -13.55
C ILE A 651 -14.42 -11.06 -14.07
N THR A 652 -15.69 -11.10 -14.48
CA THR A 652 -16.27 -12.23 -15.20
C THR A 652 -16.95 -11.72 -16.45
N VAL A 653 -16.55 -12.26 -17.59
CA VAL A 653 -17.00 -11.80 -18.90
C VAL A 653 -17.88 -12.87 -19.55
N PHE A 654 -19.12 -12.52 -19.84
CA PHE A 654 -20.03 -13.28 -20.69
C PHE A 654 -20.04 -12.65 -22.07
N GLN A 655 -20.33 -13.45 -23.10
CA GLN A 655 -20.53 -12.94 -24.45
C GLN A 655 -21.88 -13.41 -25.00
N SER A 656 -22.66 -12.46 -25.52
CA SER A 656 -23.87 -12.68 -26.30
C SER A 656 -23.75 -11.93 -27.62
N ARG A 657 -23.62 -12.65 -28.74
CA ARG A 657 -23.50 -12.03 -30.07
C ARG A 657 -24.88 -11.67 -30.65
N SER A 658 -25.66 -10.91 -29.89
CA SER A 658 -27.02 -10.56 -30.27
C SER A 658 -27.04 -9.46 -31.33
N VAL A 659 -27.71 -9.74 -32.46
CA VAL A 659 -28.01 -8.74 -33.50
C VAL A 659 -29.30 -7.96 -33.22
N THR A 660 -30.09 -8.41 -32.25
CA THR A 660 -31.34 -7.77 -31.82
C THR A 660 -31.14 -6.90 -30.58
N TYR A 661 -32.14 -6.09 -30.27
CA TYR A 661 -32.15 -5.26 -29.07
C TYR A 661 -32.68 -6.06 -27.87
N ASN A 662 -31.82 -6.34 -26.88
CA ASN A 662 -32.12 -7.20 -25.71
C ASN A 662 -31.43 -6.69 -24.43
N GLU A 663 -31.40 -5.38 -24.25
CA GLU A 663 -30.63 -4.71 -23.20
C GLU A 663 -31.11 -5.06 -21.78
N ALA A 664 -32.40 -4.86 -21.49
CA ALA A 664 -33.00 -5.19 -20.20
C ALA A 664 -32.74 -6.65 -19.79
N ASP A 665 -32.89 -7.59 -20.73
CA ASP A 665 -32.67 -9.02 -20.47
C ASP A 665 -31.21 -9.30 -20.11
N SER A 666 -30.27 -8.66 -20.81
CA SER A 666 -28.83 -8.85 -20.60
C SER A 666 -28.38 -8.35 -19.23
N VAL A 667 -28.81 -7.15 -18.84
CA VAL A 667 -28.43 -6.57 -17.53
C VAL A 667 -29.13 -7.30 -16.39
N THR A 668 -30.40 -7.70 -16.57
CA THR A 668 -31.14 -8.53 -15.60
C THR A 668 -30.47 -9.89 -15.40
N PHE A 669 -30.00 -10.52 -16.48
CA PHE A 669 -29.21 -11.75 -16.40
C PHE A 669 -27.93 -11.55 -15.57
N LEU A 670 -27.14 -10.50 -15.87
CA LEU A 670 -25.91 -10.21 -15.11
C LEU A 670 -26.19 -9.96 -13.63
N TYR A 671 -27.24 -9.21 -13.30
CA TYR A 671 -27.64 -8.95 -11.92
C TYR A 671 -27.95 -10.24 -11.17
N ARG A 672 -28.76 -11.13 -11.78
CA ARG A 672 -29.13 -12.41 -11.17
C ARG A 672 -27.92 -13.32 -10.99
N GLU A 673 -27.04 -13.37 -12.00
CA GLU A 673 -25.83 -14.18 -11.93
C GLU A 673 -24.85 -13.64 -10.87
N ALA A 674 -24.67 -12.33 -10.78
CA ALA A 674 -23.91 -11.69 -9.72
C ALA A 674 -24.46 -12.04 -8.34
N CYS A 675 -25.77 -11.92 -8.14
CA CYS A 675 -26.43 -12.27 -6.87
C CYS A 675 -26.21 -13.73 -6.51
N LYS A 676 -26.41 -14.64 -7.46
CA LYS A 676 -26.27 -16.09 -7.28
C LYS A 676 -24.83 -16.51 -6.94
N GLN A 677 -23.84 -15.97 -7.64
CA GLN A 677 -22.45 -16.42 -7.53
C GLN A 677 -21.72 -15.76 -6.36
N THR A 678 -22.08 -14.54 -6.02
CA THR A 678 -21.30 -13.73 -5.08
C THR A 678 -22.03 -13.33 -3.81
N ASN A 679 -23.35 -13.50 -3.74
CA ASN A 679 -24.18 -13.06 -2.61
C ASN A 679 -23.82 -11.64 -2.12
N PRO A 680 -23.90 -10.62 -3.00
CA PRO A 680 -23.48 -9.28 -2.64
C PRO A 680 -24.49 -8.57 -1.75
N ASP A 681 -24.11 -7.46 -1.14
CA ASP A 681 -25.02 -6.54 -0.45
C ASP A 681 -25.63 -5.52 -1.42
N TRP A 682 -24.83 -5.08 -2.40
CA TRP A 682 -25.19 -4.08 -3.38
C TRP A 682 -24.73 -4.46 -4.79
N VAL A 683 -25.57 -4.19 -5.79
CA VAL A 683 -25.24 -4.36 -7.21
C VAL A 683 -25.39 -3.03 -7.95
N LEU A 684 -24.27 -2.56 -8.50
CA LEU A 684 -24.14 -1.31 -9.25
C LEU A 684 -24.32 -1.59 -10.75
N CYS A 685 -25.31 -0.96 -11.39
CA CYS A 685 -25.59 -1.17 -12.82
C CYS A 685 -25.02 -0.02 -13.66
N LEU A 686 -23.96 -0.27 -14.42
CA LEU A 686 -23.21 0.75 -15.18
C LEU A 686 -23.15 0.40 -16.68
N ASP A 687 -23.11 1.42 -17.52
CA ASP A 687 -22.58 1.31 -18.88
C ASP A 687 -21.07 1.65 -18.91
N CYS A 688 -20.37 1.20 -19.97
CA CYS A 688 -18.91 1.27 -20.06
C CYS A 688 -18.32 2.69 -20.12
N ASP A 689 -19.15 3.71 -20.35
CA ASP A 689 -18.76 5.12 -20.44
C ASP A 689 -19.16 5.93 -19.20
N GLU A 690 -19.42 5.27 -18.07
CA GLU A 690 -19.92 5.87 -16.83
C GLU A 690 -18.98 5.62 -15.64
N PHE A 691 -18.24 6.65 -15.23
CA PHE A 691 -17.23 6.56 -14.17
C PHE A 691 -17.80 7.07 -12.85
N LEU A 692 -17.59 6.32 -11.76
CA LEU A 692 -18.09 6.71 -10.45
C LEU A 692 -17.25 7.86 -9.86
N ASP A 693 -17.90 8.95 -9.47
CA ASP A 693 -17.25 10.08 -8.83
C ASP A 693 -17.73 10.23 -7.38
N ASP A 694 -16.85 9.88 -6.44
CA ASP A 694 -17.07 9.96 -5.00
C ASP A 694 -16.22 11.06 -4.33
N ARG A 695 -15.64 12.00 -5.08
CA ARG A 695 -14.80 13.08 -4.53
C ARG A 695 -15.49 13.92 -3.47
N LEU A 696 -16.82 14.06 -3.55
CA LEU A 696 -17.63 14.84 -2.61
C LEU A 696 -18.16 14.01 -1.43
N ILE A 697 -17.80 12.73 -1.36
CA ILE A 697 -18.22 11.80 -0.30
C ILE A 697 -17.07 11.60 0.69
N MET A 698 -17.29 12.01 1.94
CA MET A 698 -16.31 11.81 3.01
C MET A 698 -16.12 10.33 3.35
N GLY A 699 -14.93 9.80 3.04
CA GLY A 699 -14.53 8.41 3.33
C GLY A 699 -14.96 7.37 2.28
N GLY A 700 -15.41 7.83 1.10
CA GLY A 700 -15.67 7.00 -0.08
C GLY A 700 -16.98 6.22 -0.06
N LEU A 701 -17.31 5.62 -1.22
CA LEU A 701 -18.59 4.92 -1.45
C LEU A 701 -18.94 3.91 -0.34
N ARG A 702 -18.01 3.03 0.04
CA ARG A 702 -18.28 1.94 0.99
C ARG A 702 -18.70 2.45 2.37
N LYS A 703 -17.99 3.46 2.89
CA LYS A 703 -18.32 4.07 4.18
C LYS A 703 -19.67 4.77 4.12
N TYR A 704 -19.99 5.39 2.99
CA TYR A 704 -21.28 6.04 2.78
C TYR A 704 -22.42 5.02 2.71
N LEU A 705 -22.25 3.91 1.97
CA LEU A 705 -23.25 2.84 1.95
C LEU A 705 -23.41 2.18 3.33
N ALA A 706 -22.32 2.06 4.10
CA ALA A 706 -22.38 1.57 5.48
C ALA A 706 -23.17 2.51 6.41
N SER A 707 -23.10 3.83 6.22
CA SER A 707 -23.84 4.78 7.05
C SER A 707 -25.36 4.70 6.83
N ILE A 708 -25.81 4.35 5.63
CA ILE A 708 -27.23 4.15 5.31
C ILE A 708 -27.70 2.70 5.51
N HIS A 709 -26.79 1.74 5.72
CA HIS A 709 -27.12 0.33 5.92
C HIS A 709 -28.06 0.10 7.13
N TYR A 710 -28.02 1.00 8.12
CA TYR A 710 -28.90 1.02 9.30
C TYR A 710 -30.38 1.20 8.97
N ASN A 711 -30.73 1.69 7.77
CA ASN A 711 -32.11 1.80 7.31
C ASN A 711 -32.44 0.65 6.35
N GLN A 712 -33.20 -0.33 6.81
CA GLN A 712 -33.58 -1.51 6.00
C GLN A 712 -34.58 -1.19 4.89
N ASP A 713 -35.22 -0.02 4.92
CA ASP A 713 -36.25 0.36 3.93
C ASP A 713 -35.65 0.82 2.60
N ILE A 714 -34.34 1.13 2.55
CA ILE A 714 -33.67 1.56 1.33
C ILE A 714 -33.26 0.32 0.51
N THR A 715 -33.97 0.10 -0.60
CA THR A 715 -33.72 -1.01 -1.53
C THR A 715 -33.07 -0.58 -2.84
N CYS A 716 -33.12 0.71 -3.19
CA CYS A 716 -32.59 1.25 -4.44
C CYS A 716 -32.02 2.65 -4.23
N ILE A 717 -30.89 2.92 -4.86
CA ILE A 717 -30.24 4.23 -4.92
C ILE A 717 -30.15 4.66 -6.38
N ASN A 718 -30.47 5.92 -6.64
CA ASN A 718 -30.32 6.58 -7.92
C ASN A 718 -29.04 7.42 -7.89
N ILE A 719 -28.15 7.22 -8.85
CA ILE A 719 -26.88 7.93 -8.98
C ILE A 719 -26.96 8.85 -10.22
N PRO A 720 -27.07 10.18 -10.04
CA PRO A 720 -27.17 11.13 -11.14
C PRO A 720 -25.96 11.10 -12.07
N MET A 721 -26.21 11.31 -13.35
CA MET A 721 -25.18 11.35 -14.39
C MET A 721 -24.78 12.79 -14.71
N VAL A 722 -23.48 12.99 -14.87
CA VAL A 722 -22.86 14.28 -15.18
C VAL A 722 -22.14 14.15 -16.52
N SER A 723 -22.64 14.83 -17.55
CA SER A 723 -22.16 14.68 -18.93
C SER A 723 -20.87 15.45 -19.20
N TYR A 724 -19.81 14.71 -19.53
CA TYR A 724 -18.55 15.25 -20.05
C TYR A 724 -18.61 15.36 -21.57
N VAL A 725 -18.04 16.45 -22.10
CA VAL A 725 -18.16 16.81 -23.51
C VAL A 725 -16.78 16.96 -24.14
N VAL A 726 -16.66 16.50 -25.38
CA VAL A 726 -15.42 16.70 -26.16
C VAL A 726 -15.38 18.15 -26.65
N THR A 727 -14.27 18.83 -26.43
CA THR A 727 -14.04 20.20 -26.89
C THR A 727 -12.77 20.32 -27.73
N GLU A 728 -12.62 21.45 -28.42
CA GLU A 728 -11.44 21.79 -29.20
C GLU A 728 -10.17 21.98 -28.35
N LEU A 729 -10.29 21.98 -27.02
CA LEU A 729 -9.19 22.13 -26.07
C LEU A 729 -8.62 20.79 -25.59
N ASP A 730 -9.27 19.68 -25.93
CA ASP A 730 -8.86 18.36 -25.48
C ASP A 730 -7.59 17.89 -26.23
N ASN A 731 -6.66 17.25 -25.50
CA ASN A 731 -5.43 16.72 -26.07
C ASN A 731 -5.71 15.42 -26.83
N ASP A 732 -5.60 15.45 -28.17
CA ASP A 732 -5.84 14.29 -29.04
C ASP A 732 -4.87 13.12 -28.83
N LYS A 733 -3.71 13.38 -28.20
CA LYS A 733 -2.72 12.36 -27.83
C LYS A 733 -2.94 11.73 -26.45
N GLU A 734 -3.83 12.27 -25.63
CA GLU A 734 -4.16 11.68 -24.33
C GLU A 734 -5.19 10.56 -24.52
N GLU A 735 -4.75 9.32 -24.31
CA GLU A 735 -5.59 8.14 -24.51
C GLU A 735 -6.57 7.93 -23.34
N LEU A 736 -6.21 8.38 -22.13
CA LEU A 736 -7.07 8.25 -20.98
C LEU A 736 -8.23 9.25 -21.05
N VAL A 737 -9.43 8.75 -21.38
CA VAL A 737 -10.63 9.58 -21.62
C VAL A 737 -10.91 10.59 -20.50
N THR A 738 -10.71 10.20 -19.24
CA THR A 738 -10.99 11.02 -18.06
C THR A 738 -9.97 12.15 -17.87
N LYS A 739 -8.76 12.01 -18.42
CA LYS A 739 -7.74 13.07 -18.49
C LYS A 739 -7.85 13.91 -19.75
N ARG A 740 -8.27 13.31 -20.87
CA ARG A 740 -8.48 14.00 -22.14
C ARG A 740 -9.67 14.95 -22.07
N MET A 741 -10.81 14.46 -21.59
CA MET A 741 -12.10 15.17 -21.56
C MET A 741 -12.38 15.65 -20.13
N THR A 742 -11.88 16.82 -19.76
CA THR A 742 -12.01 17.36 -18.38
C THR A 742 -13.19 18.31 -18.18
N ARG A 743 -13.91 18.63 -19.26
CA ARG A 743 -15.01 19.61 -19.26
C ARG A 743 -16.36 18.93 -19.28
N ARG A 744 -17.27 19.44 -18.46
CA ARG A 744 -18.66 18.97 -18.37
C ARG A 744 -19.65 20.11 -18.53
N ILE A 745 -20.92 19.76 -18.76
CA ILE A 745 -22.04 20.70 -18.70
C ILE A 745 -22.10 21.35 -17.31
N LYS A 746 -22.25 22.68 -17.27
CA LYS A 746 -22.25 23.47 -16.03
C LYS A 746 -23.40 23.07 -15.11
N GLU A 747 -24.61 22.97 -15.67
CA GLU A 747 -25.81 22.57 -14.96
C GLU A 747 -25.80 21.06 -14.66
N ILE A 748 -25.82 20.71 -13.38
CA ILE A 748 -25.98 19.32 -12.94
C ILE A 748 -27.49 19.05 -12.82
N SER A 749 -27.95 18.02 -13.51
CA SER A 749 -29.33 17.53 -13.42
C SER A 749 -29.35 16.25 -12.59
N ASP A 750 -30.39 16.07 -11.79
CA ASP A 750 -30.60 14.81 -11.06
C ASP A 750 -31.04 13.68 -12.01
N TRP A 751 -31.42 13.99 -13.25
CA TRP A 751 -31.82 13.02 -14.29
C TRP A 751 -31.05 13.25 -15.60
N PRO A 752 -30.58 12.20 -16.29
CA PRO A 752 -30.73 10.76 -15.99
C PRO A 752 -29.81 10.26 -14.85
N TRP A 753 -30.17 9.11 -14.27
CA TRP A 753 -29.40 8.42 -13.21
C TRP A 753 -29.23 6.93 -13.52
N LYS A 754 -28.33 6.24 -12.81
CA LYS A 754 -28.28 4.77 -12.78
C LYS A 754 -28.69 4.22 -11.43
N VAL A 755 -29.02 2.93 -11.40
CA VAL A 755 -29.47 2.26 -10.18
C VAL A 755 -28.35 1.47 -9.50
N LEU A 756 -28.33 1.60 -8.18
CA LEU A 756 -27.57 0.76 -7.25
C LEU A 756 -28.58 0.04 -6.35
N ILE A 757 -28.63 -1.28 -6.46
CA ILE A 757 -29.74 -2.10 -5.94
C ILE A 757 -29.23 -2.89 -4.73
N ARG A 758 -29.96 -2.84 -3.61
CA ARG A 758 -29.68 -3.66 -2.43
C ARG A 758 -30.24 -5.06 -2.63
N THR A 759 -29.48 -6.09 -2.32
CA THR A 759 -29.88 -7.51 -2.51
C THR A 759 -30.84 -8.05 -1.44
N SER A 760 -31.33 -7.19 -0.54
CA SER A 760 -32.41 -7.55 0.39
C SER A 760 -33.74 -7.84 -0.33
N VAL A 761 -33.86 -7.46 -1.60
CA VAL A 761 -34.98 -7.87 -2.48
C VAL A 761 -34.66 -9.21 -3.15
N ASP A 762 -35.68 -10.03 -3.40
CA ASP A 762 -35.48 -11.33 -4.04
C ASP A 762 -34.96 -11.15 -5.48
N SER A 763 -33.68 -11.46 -5.68
CA SER A 763 -33.00 -11.26 -6.95
C SER A 763 -33.65 -12.00 -8.13
N ASN A 764 -34.38 -13.11 -7.88
CA ASN A 764 -35.09 -13.84 -8.94
C ASN A 764 -36.28 -13.06 -9.51
N LEU A 765 -36.81 -12.10 -8.75
CA LEU A 765 -37.98 -11.30 -9.07
C LEU A 765 -37.61 -9.87 -9.52
N VAL A 766 -36.32 -9.58 -9.62
CA VAL A 766 -35.78 -8.30 -10.10
C VAL A 766 -35.73 -8.28 -11.63
N GLU A 767 -36.17 -7.17 -12.22
CA GLU A 767 -36.03 -6.84 -13.64
C GLU A 767 -35.44 -5.43 -13.77
N ILE A 768 -34.34 -5.28 -14.52
CA ILE A 768 -33.70 -3.99 -14.76
C ILE A 768 -34.19 -3.46 -16.12
N GLU A 769 -34.72 -2.24 -16.15
CA GLU A 769 -35.24 -1.64 -17.38
C GLU A 769 -34.11 -1.19 -18.32
N ASN A 770 -34.44 -0.94 -19.59
CA ASN A 770 -33.48 -0.42 -20.57
C ASN A 770 -32.83 0.88 -20.07
N GLY A 771 -31.52 1.00 -20.27
CA GLY A 771 -30.70 2.09 -19.75
C GLY A 771 -30.39 1.99 -18.26
N SER A 772 -30.79 0.93 -17.55
CA SER A 772 -30.51 0.75 -16.12
C SER A 772 -30.92 1.94 -15.23
N HIS A 773 -31.93 2.70 -15.67
CA HIS A 773 -32.45 3.88 -14.97
C HIS A 773 -33.51 3.51 -13.92
N PHE A 774 -34.14 2.36 -14.09
CA PHE A 774 -35.19 1.87 -13.20
C PHE A 774 -35.05 0.37 -12.99
N VAL A 775 -35.49 -0.09 -11.83
CA VAL A 775 -35.57 -1.49 -11.47
C VAL A 775 -37.00 -1.80 -11.03
N LYS A 776 -37.52 -2.94 -11.48
CA LYS A 776 -38.78 -3.53 -11.00
C LYS A 776 -38.50 -4.71 -10.10
N HIS A 777 -39.33 -4.88 -9.09
CA HIS A 777 -39.41 -6.07 -8.27
C HIS A 777 -40.88 -6.51 -8.24
N GLN A 778 -41.16 -7.77 -8.63
CA GLN A 778 -42.54 -8.27 -8.77
C GLN A 778 -43.43 -7.39 -9.69
N GLY A 779 -42.85 -6.85 -10.77
CA GLY A 779 -43.55 -5.99 -11.73
C GLY A 779 -43.77 -4.55 -11.27
N GLN A 780 -43.44 -4.19 -10.03
CA GLN A 780 -43.54 -2.81 -9.51
C GLN A 780 -42.16 -2.13 -9.48
N ARG A 781 -42.08 -0.86 -9.89
CA ARG A 781 -40.83 -0.09 -9.82
C ARG A 781 -40.43 0.18 -8.38
N LEU A 782 -39.17 -0.09 -8.02
CA LEU A 782 -38.64 0.30 -6.72
C LEU A 782 -38.46 1.82 -6.67
N THR A 783 -38.71 2.41 -5.50
CA THR A 783 -38.42 3.82 -5.24
C THR A 783 -36.92 3.98 -4.94
N GLY A 784 -36.20 4.69 -5.81
CA GLY A 784 -34.80 5.03 -5.60
C GLY A 784 -34.65 6.35 -4.85
N ILE A 785 -33.67 6.43 -3.95
CA ILE A 785 -33.26 7.68 -3.30
C ILE A 785 -32.01 8.26 -3.95
N LEU A 786 -31.87 9.59 -3.95
CA LEU A 786 -30.63 10.26 -4.34
C LEU A 786 -29.68 10.33 -3.15
N LEU A 787 -28.40 10.11 -3.39
CA LEU A 787 -27.34 10.34 -2.39
C LEU A 787 -26.59 11.64 -2.71
N PRO A 788 -26.60 12.64 -1.82
CA PRO A 788 -25.84 13.87 -2.02
C PRO A 788 -24.34 13.57 -2.17
N GLY A 789 -23.74 14.09 -3.25
CA GLY A 789 -22.29 14.03 -3.49
C GLY A 789 -21.81 12.82 -4.30
N LEU A 790 -22.69 11.87 -4.67
CA LEU A 790 -22.35 10.73 -5.54
C LEU A 790 -22.83 10.97 -6.96
N TYR A 791 -21.93 10.86 -7.94
CA TYR A 791 -22.25 11.09 -9.35
C TYR A 791 -21.64 10.03 -10.27
N LEU A 792 -22.15 9.94 -11.49
CA LEU A 792 -21.53 9.22 -12.60
C LEU A 792 -21.04 10.20 -13.66
N ALA A 793 -19.73 10.33 -13.81
CA ALA A 793 -19.14 11.05 -14.94
C ALA A 793 -19.34 10.26 -16.23
N HIS A 794 -20.15 10.82 -17.13
CA HIS A 794 -20.64 10.14 -18.32
C HIS A 794 -19.96 10.68 -19.59
N TYR A 795 -19.24 9.79 -20.28
CA TYR A 795 -18.42 10.07 -21.47
C TYR A 795 -19.06 9.47 -22.74
N ALA A 796 -20.31 9.86 -23.01
CA ALA A 796 -21.18 9.26 -24.04
C ALA A 796 -20.63 9.39 -25.48
N GLU A 797 -20.13 10.59 -25.80
CA GLU A 797 -19.62 11.00 -27.11
C GLU A 797 -18.13 11.30 -26.93
N ARG A 798 -17.24 10.48 -27.49
CA ARG A 798 -15.77 10.62 -27.31
C ARG A 798 -15.04 11.00 -28.59
N SER A 799 -15.68 10.71 -29.73
CA SER A 799 -15.28 11.13 -31.07
C SER A 799 -16.50 11.10 -32.00
N VAL A 800 -16.43 11.85 -33.09
CA VAL A 800 -17.50 11.87 -34.11
C VAL A 800 -17.64 10.50 -34.78
N TYR A 801 -16.53 9.78 -35.00
CA TYR A 801 -16.54 8.44 -35.61
C TYR A 801 -17.15 7.38 -34.70
N GLN A 802 -16.89 7.46 -33.40
CA GLN A 802 -17.53 6.62 -32.38
C GLN A 802 -19.04 6.90 -32.34
N TYR A 803 -19.44 8.17 -32.40
CA TYR A 803 -20.85 8.54 -32.43
C TYR A 803 -21.57 8.04 -33.69
N PHE A 804 -20.94 8.12 -34.87
CA PHE A 804 -21.47 7.51 -36.10
C PHE A 804 -21.71 6.01 -35.94
N SER A 805 -20.74 5.30 -35.36
CA SER A 805 -20.87 3.88 -35.06
C SER A 805 -22.07 3.59 -34.15
N LYS A 806 -22.26 4.37 -33.06
CA LYS A 806 -23.41 4.23 -32.15
C LYS A 806 -24.74 4.45 -32.88
N ILE A 807 -24.87 5.48 -33.73
CA ILE A 807 -26.09 5.78 -34.50
C ILE A 807 -26.45 4.65 -35.45
N VAL A 808 -25.51 4.26 -36.33
CA VAL A 808 -25.76 3.25 -37.38
C VAL A 808 -26.11 1.92 -36.75
N ARG A 809 -25.31 1.46 -35.79
CA ARG A 809 -25.52 0.19 -35.11
C ARG A 809 -26.77 0.18 -34.25
N GLY A 810 -26.98 1.23 -33.44
CA GLY A 810 -28.08 1.34 -32.51
C GLY A 810 -29.44 1.24 -33.19
N TRP A 811 -29.65 2.00 -34.27
CA TRP A 811 -30.91 1.92 -35.03
C TRP A 811 -31.01 0.62 -35.84
N SER A 812 -29.90 0.12 -36.40
CA SER A 812 -29.91 -1.15 -37.14
C SER A 812 -30.31 -2.35 -36.28
N LYS A 813 -29.95 -2.39 -34.98
CA LYS A 813 -30.41 -3.43 -34.06
C LYS A 813 -31.93 -3.38 -33.83
N VAL A 814 -32.52 -2.18 -33.77
CA VAL A 814 -33.99 -2.02 -33.69
C VAL A 814 -34.65 -2.57 -34.95
N LEU A 815 -34.13 -2.22 -36.13
CA LEU A 815 -34.62 -2.74 -37.41
C LEU A 815 -34.50 -4.28 -37.49
N ALA A 816 -33.36 -4.83 -37.07
CA ALA A 816 -33.12 -6.28 -37.04
C ALA A 816 -34.04 -7.04 -36.07
N THR A 817 -34.56 -6.37 -35.04
CA THR A 817 -35.53 -6.96 -34.09
C THR A 817 -36.94 -7.04 -34.71
N GLY A 818 -37.27 -6.11 -35.60
CA GLY A 818 -38.50 -6.12 -36.39
C GLY A 818 -39.52 -5.04 -36.01
N ALA A 819 -40.67 -5.06 -36.71
CA ALA A 819 -41.66 -3.98 -36.67
C ALA A 819 -42.28 -3.72 -35.29
N SER A 820 -42.43 -4.76 -34.46
CA SER A 820 -42.97 -4.63 -33.11
C SER A 820 -42.08 -3.75 -32.21
N GLU A 821 -40.76 -3.86 -32.34
CA GLU A 821 -39.81 -3.07 -31.56
C GLU A 821 -39.76 -1.61 -32.03
N ILE A 822 -39.88 -1.39 -33.34
CA ILE A 822 -40.01 -0.05 -33.92
C ILE A 822 -41.24 0.68 -33.35
N GLN A 823 -42.37 -0.02 -33.21
CA GLN A 823 -43.61 0.54 -32.64
C GLN A 823 -43.45 0.96 -31.17
N LYS A 824 -42.58 0.30 -30.40
CA LYS A 824 -42.27 0.67 -29.01
C LYS A 824 -41.42 1.95 -28.89
N LYS A 825 -40.91 2.48 -30.01
CA LYS A 825 -39.99 3.64 -30.06
C LYS A 825 -38.68 3.41 -29.29
N THR A 826 -38.24 2.17 -29.20
CA THR A 826 -36.96 1.79 -28.60
C THR A 826 -35.80 2.47 -29.33
N ALA A 827 -34.87 3.06 -28.59
CA ALA A 827 -33.70 3.78 -29.11
C ALA A 827 -34.00 4.79 -30.26
N ILE A 828 -35.20 5.41 -30.24
CA ILE A 828 -35.69 6.29 -31.31
C ILE A 828 -34.80 7.52 -31.56
N HIS A 829 -34.01 7.93 -30.58
CA HIS A 829 -33.07 9.05 -30.69
C HIS A 829 -32.00 8.82 -31.77
N TYR A 830 -31.67 7.57 -32.12
CA TYR A 830 -30.76 7.27 -33.23
C TYR A 830 -31.42 7.41 -34.62
N LYS A 831 -32.75 7.22 -34.73
CA LYS A 831 -33.45 7.17 -36.02
C LYS A 831 -33.22 8.42 -36.86
N GLY A 832 -33.29 9.61 -36.26
CA GLY A 832 -33.18 10.87 -36.99
C GLY A 832 -31.83 11.02 -37.69
N ASN A 833 -30.73 10.77 -36.98
CA ASN A 833 -29.39 10.83 -37.57
C ASN A 833 -29.12 9.63 -38.49
N PHE A 834 -29.70 8.46 -38.20
CA PHE A 834 -29.64 7.30 -39.10
C PHE A 834 -30.28 7.60 -40.47
N ASP A 835 -31.48 8.17 -40.48
CA ASP A 835 -32.18 8.53 -41.72
C ASP A 835 -31.42 9.60 -42.51
N ARG A 836 -30.80 10.56 -41.81
CA ARG A 836 -29.93 11.55 -42.45
C ARG A 836 -28.70 10.90 -43.07
N LEU A 837 -28.01 10.00 -42.37
CA LEU A 837 -26.89 9.22 -42.92
C LEU A 837 -27.30 8.40 -44.14
N LYS A 838 -28.52 7.83 -44.11
CA LYS A 838 -29.04 7.00 -45.20
C LYS A 838 -29.39 7.81 -46.45
N TRP A 839 -30.08 8.93 -46.28
CA TRP A 839 -30.71 9.64 -47.41
C TRP A 839 -29.96 10.91 -47.84
N ASN A 840 -29.26 11.58 -46.93
CA ASN A 840 -28.54 12.83 -47.18
C ASN A 840 -27.22 12.86 -46.36
N PRO A 841 -26.30 11.89 -46.53
CA PRO A 841 -25.09 11.78 -45.71
C PRO A 841 -24.21 13.03 -45.76
N GLU A 842 -24.22 13.77 -46.86
CA GLU A 842 -23.50 15.03 -47.02
C GLU A 842 -23.94 16.10 -46.02
N LEU A 843 -25.18 16.09 -45.54
CA LEU A 843 -25.68 17.02 -44.52
C LEU A 843 -25.11 16.73 -43.12
N LEU A 844 -24.51 15.57 -42.89
CA LEU A 844 -23.88 15.18 -41.63
C LEU A 844 -22.36 15.21 -41.75
N VAL A 845 -21.82 14.57 -42.78
CA VAL A 845 -20.37 14.40 -42.98
C VAL A 845 -19.68 15.70 -43.39
N ARG A 846 -20.40 16.64 -44.03
CA ARG A 846 -19.85 17.96 -44.41
C ARG A 846 -20.29 19.09 -43.47
N ASP A 847 -21.12 18.78 -42.47
CA ASP A 847 -21.52 19.78 -41.48
C ASP A 847 -20.35 20.02 -40.52
N LYS A 848 -19.79 21.23 -40.60
CA LYS A 848 -18.70 21.66 -39.72
C LYS A 848 -19.10 21.63 -38.25
N HIS A 849 -20.34 21.95 -37.89
CA HIS A 849 -20.80 21.88 -36.49
C HIS A 849 -20.98 20.45 -35.99
N PHE A 850 -21.22 19.50 -36.89
CA PHE A 850 -21.31 18.08 -36.52
C PHE A 850 -19.94 17.40 -36.47
N MET A 851 -19.02 17.80 -37.36
CA MET A 851 -17.68 17.22 -37.50
C MET A 851 -16.61 17.90 -36.62
N GLU A 852 -16.83 19.14 -36.18
CA GLU A 852 -15.94 19.85 -35.24
C GLU A 852 -16.35 19.58 -33.79
N PHE A 853 -15.38 19.64 -32.87
CA PHE A 853 -15.64 19.54 -31.45
C PHE A 853 -16.54 20.69 -30.95
N LYS A 854 -17.30 20.46 -29.87
CA LYS A 854 -18.17 21.49 -29.29
C LYS A 854 -17.31 22.65 -28.81
N LYS A 855 -17.56 23.86 -29.31
CA LYS A 855 -16.80 25.06 -28.93
C LYS A 855 -16.84 25.29 -27.41
N SER A 856 -15.69 25.51 -26.80
CA SER A 856 -15.51 25.87 -25.38
C SER A 856 -16.27 27.12 -24.93
N SER A 857 -16.78 27.94 -25.87
CA SER A 857 -17.61 29.11 -25.62
C SER A 857 -19.06 28.82 -25.17
N GLN A 858 -19.44 27.54 -25.05
CA GLN A 858 -20.71 27.09 -24.47
C GLN A 858 -20.63 26.99 -22.92
N ASN A 859 -21.76 26.79 -22.22
CA ASN A 859 -21.85 26.68 -20.75
C ASN A 859 -21.16 25.40 -20.20
N PHE A 860 -19.85 25.28 -20.35
CA PHE A 860 -19.05 24.18 -19.81
C PHE A 860 -18.16 24.65 -18.65
N VAL A 861 -17.86 23.74 -17.73
CA VAL A 861 -16.93 23.97 -16.63
C VAL A 861 -15.85 22.89 -16.62
N GLU A 862 -14.63 23.29 -16.29
CA GLU A 862 -13.51 22.37 -16.07
C GLU A 862 -13.66 21.72 -14.69
N ASP A 863 -13.81 20.40 -14.67
CA ASP A 863 -14.07 19.62 -13.47
C ASP A 863 -13.56 18.19 -13.69
N PRO A 864 -12.24 17.97 -13.77
CA PRO A 864 -11.68 16.64 -13.99
C PRO A 864 -11.97 15.72 -12.80
N ILE A 865 -12.50 14.52 -13.07
CA ILE A 865 -12.69 13.51 -12.02
C ILE A 865 -11.37 12.97 -11.49
N GLU A 866 -11.41 12.40 -10.28
CA GLU A 866 -10.28 11.64 -9.74
C GLU A 866 -10.30 10.22 -10.30
N TYR A 867 -9.48 9.98 -11.31
CA TYR A 867 -9.36 8.65 -11.92
C TYR A 867 -8.47 7.71 -11.08
N LYS A 868 -9.09 6.68 -10.50
CA LYS A 868 -8.45 5.68 -9.61
C LYS A 868 -7.89 4.42 -10.30
N GLY A 869 -7.86 4.37 -11.63
CA GLY A 869 -7.54 3.14 -12.39
C GLY A 869 -6.07 2.94 -12.79
N GLY A 870 -5.14 3.83 -12.42
CA GLY A 870 -3.72 3.67 -12.79
C GLY A 870 -3.43 3.78 -14.30
N LEU A 871 -2.24 3.41 -14.77
CA LEU A 871 -1.87 3.56 -16.18
C LEU A 871 -2.60 2.57 -17.10
N LEU A 872 -2.95 3.01 -18.31
CA LEU A 872 -3.46 2.13 -19.37
C LEU A 872 -2.31 1.31 -19.97
N LYS A 873 -2.55 0.03 -20.21
CA LYS A 873 -1.59 -0.94 -20.76
C LYS A 873 -2.05 -1.57 -22.06
N TYR A 874 -3.35 -1.70 -22.27
CA TYR A 874 -3.95 -2.53 -23.34
C TYR A 874 -4.80 -1.73 -24.32
N THR A 875 -5.18 -0.50 -23.96
CA THR A 875 -5.91 0.43 -24.81
C THR A 875 -5.05 0.74 -26.05
N PRO A 876 -5.56 0.47 -27.26
CA PRO A 876 -4.78 0.71 -28.47
C PRO A 876 -4.71 2.20 -28.78
N GLN A 877 -3.66 2.57 -29.53
CA GLN A 877 -3.50 3.94 -30.03
C GLN A 877 -4.75 4.41 -30.78
N ASN A 878 -5.09 5.69 -30.58
CA ASN A 878 -6.36 6.26 -31.00
C ASN A 878 -6.48 6.42 -32.53
N ASP A 879 -7.01 5.40 -33.23
CA ASP A 879 -7.45 5.47 -34.63
C ASP A 879 -8.97 5.27 -34.73
N GLU A 880 -9.70 6.35 -34.47
CA GLU A 880 -11.16 6.40 -34.39
C GLU A 880 -11.86 5.93 -35.69
N LEU A 881 -11.30 6.28 -36.85
CA LEU A 881 -11.88 5.92 -38.14
C LEU A 881 -11.76 4.41 -38.38
N VAL A 882 -10.58 3.83 -38.18
CA VAL A 882 -10.36 2.39 -38.37
C VAL A 882 -11.21 1.58 -37.39
N ARG A 883 -11.31 2.01 -36.12
CA ARG A 883 -12.20 1.37 -35.14
C ARG A 883 -13.66 1.42 -35.54
N SER A 884 -14.13 2.57 -36.03
CA SER A 884 -15.52 2.73 -36.49
C SER A 884 -15.84 1.82 -37.68
N ILE A 885 -14.94 1.73 -38.66
CA ILE A 885 -15.07 0.79 -39.79
C ILE A 885 -15.13 -0.66 -39.29
N ARG A 886 -14.20 -1.06 -38.41
CA ARG A 886 -14.15 -2.42 -37.87
C ARG A 886 -15.43 -2.79 -37.10
N SER A 887 -15.93 -1.87 -36.27
CA SER A 887 -17.19 -2.00 -35.53
C SER A 887 -18.39 -2.24 -36.46
N LEU A 888 -18.53 -1.43 -37.51
CA LEU A 888 -19.66 -1.51 -38.43
C LEU A 888 -19.58 -2.73 -39.35
N MET A 889 -18.39 -3.06 -39.87
CA MET A 889 -18.20 -4.23 -40.72
C MET A 889 -18.45 -5.54 -39.97
N GLY A 890 -17.94 -5.65 -38.72
CA GLY A 890 -18.20 -6.83 -37.89
C GLY A 890 -19.68 -6.99 -37.54
N PHE A 891 -20.39 -5.89 -37.29
CA PHE A 891 -21.84 -5.93 -37.09
C PHE A 891 -22.59 -6.38 -38.35
N LEU A 892 -22.24 -5.83 -39.52
CA LEU A 892 -22.85 -6.21 -40.80
C LEU A 892 -22.65 -7.70 -41.09
N GLU A 893 -21.43 -8.20 -40.92
CA GLU A 893 -21.10 -9.62 -41.08
C GLU A 893 -21.97 -10.50 -40.18
N HIS A 894 -22.09 -10.17 -38.89
CA HIS A 894 -22.95 -10.92 -37.97
C HIS A 894 -24.42 -10.92 -38.40
N CYS A 895 -24.97 -9.79 -38.85
CA CYS A 895 -26.34 -9.72 -39.37
C CYS A 895 -26.54 -10.65 -40.57
N MET A 896 -25.61 -10.65 -41.52
CA MET A 896 -25.69 -11.49 -42.72
C MET A 896 -25.56 -12.98 -42.40
N ILE A 897 -24.67 -13.35 -41.48
CA ILE A 897 -24.53 -14.74 -41.01
C ILE A 897 -25.81 -15.23 -40.33
N GLN A 898 -26.42 -14.41 -39.47
CA GLN A 898 -27.69 -14.77 -38.80
C GLN A 898 -28.83 -14.93 -39.80
N HIS A 899 -28.93 -14.04 -40.79
CA HIS A 899 -29.90 -14.17 -41.87
C HIS A 899 -29.70 -15.48 -42.65
N GLY A 900 -28.46 -15.79 -43.06
CA GLY A 900 -28.14 -17.05 -43.74
C GLY A 900 -28.53 -18.30 -42.93
N ARG A 901 -28.21 -18.31 -41.62
CA ARG A 901 -28.61 -19.39 -40.70
C ARG A 901 -30.12 -19.59 -40.64
N ILE A 902 -30.90 -18.50 -40.61
CA ILE A 902 -32.36 -18.57 -40.64
C ILE A 902 -32.84 -19.23 -41.94
N LEU A 903 -32.29 -18.83 -43.10
CA LEU A 903 -32.68 -19.43 -44.39
C LEU A 903 -32.27 -20.90 -44.52
N ASP A 904 -31.17 -21.30 -43.91
CA ASP A 904 -30.70 -22.69 -43.87
C ASP A 904 -31.57 -23.56 -42.95
N GLN A 905 -32.00 -23.01 -41.81
CA GLN A 905 -32.76 -23.75 -40.81
C GLN A 905 -34.27 -23.78 -41.09
N PHE A 906 -34.82 -22.76 -41.77
CA PHE A 906 -36.26 -22.61 -41.99
C PHE A 906 -36.59 -22.51 -43.49
N PRO A 907 -37.00 -23.62 -44.13
CA PRO A 907 -37.35 -23.64 -45.56
C PRO A 907 -38.45 -22.63 -45.95
N ASP A 908 -39.47 -22.45 -45.10
CA ASP A 908 -40.55 -21.49 -45.36
C ASP A 908 -40.05 -20.04 -45.41
N ALA A 909 -39.08 -19.69 -44.55
CA ALA A 909 -38.45 -18.37 -44.59
C ALA A 909 -37.65 -18.16 -45.88
N ARG A 910 -36.97 -19.22 -46.37
CA ARG A 910 -36.25 -19.18 -47.65
C ARG A 910 -37.20 -18.96 -48.83
N GLU A 911 -38.34 -19.63 -48.84
CA GLU A 911 -39.32 -19.49 -49.92
C GLU A 911 -39.99 -18.11 -49.90
N GLU A 912 -40.30 -17.59 -48.71
CA GLU A 912 -40.84 -16.24 -48.54
C GLU A 912 -39.85 -15.16 -49.02
N VAL A 913 -38.55 -15.30 -48.70
CA VAL A 913 -37.51 -14.38 -49.20
C VAL A 913 -37.40 -14.47 -50.73
N ARG A 914 -37.41 -15.68 -51.32
CA ARG A 914 -37.45 -15.82 -52.79
C ARG A 914 -38.67 -15.16 -53.40
N ARG A 915 -39.83 -15.24 -52.73
CA ARG A 915 -41.04 -14.54 -53.16
C ARG A 915 -40.81 -13.04 -53.19
N TRP A 916 -40.29 -12.43 -52.11
CA TRP A 916 -39.96 -11.00 -52.09
C TRP A 916 -38.94 -10.62 -53.17
N GLU A 917 -37.92 -11.44 -53.40
CA GLU A 917 -36.93 -11.22 -54.47
C GLU A 917 -37.54 -11.33 -55.87
N SER A 918 -38.61 -12.12 -56.03
CA SER A 918 -39.35 -12.25 -57.29
C SER A 918 -40.35 -11.11 -57.54
N GLU A 919 -40.66 -10.29 -56.52
CA GLU A 919 -41.54 -9.12 -56.65
C GLU A 919 -40.87 -8.05 -57.51
N THR A 920 -41.04 -8.17 -58.83
CA THR A 920 -40.51 -7.20 -59.78
C THR A 920 -41.46 -6.00 -59.87
N ILE A 921 -41.03 -4.86 -59.35
CA ILE A 921 -41.78 -3.61 -59.41
C ILE A 921 -41.29 -2.79 -60.61
N LYS A 922 -42.18 -2.39 -61.51
CA LYS A 922 -41.88 -1.46 -62.61
C LYS A 922 -41.70 -0.04 -62.04
N ILE A 923 -40.45 0.39 -61.84
CA ILE A 923 -40.12 1.67 -61.19
C ILE A 923 -40.37 2.87 -62.13
N ILE A 924 -40.31 2.67 -63.44
CA ILE A 924 -40.52 3.71 -64.46
C ILE A 924 -41.44 3.16 -65.56
N GLU A 925 -42.54 3.86 -65.83
CA GLU A 925 -43.42 3.59 -66.98
C GLU A 925 -43.46 4.83 -67.88
N THR A 926 -42.92 4.70 -69.09
CA THR A 926 -42.99 5.76 -70.11
C THR A 926 -44.41 5.86 -70.63
N LYS A 927 -45.09 6.98 -70.36
CA LYS A 927 -46.34 7.32 -71.03
C LYS A 927 -46.06 7.56 -72.52
N THR A 928 -46.51 6.66 -73.38
CA THR A 928 -46.66 6.94 -74.80
C THR A 928 -47.97 7.73 -75.00
N GLU A 929 -47.86 9.03 -75.26
CA GLU A 929 -49.01 9.78 -75.80
C GLU A 929 -49.27 9.33 -77.25
N PRO A 930 -50.54 9.12 -77.66
CA PRO A 930 -50.86 8.70 -79.01
C PRO A 930 -50.55 9.84 -79.99
N ALA A 931 -49.80 9.51 -81.04
CA ALA A 931 -49.41 10.44 -82.09
C ALA A 931 -50.64 11.13 -82.71
N LYS A 932 -50.63 12.46 -82.75
CA LYS A 932 -51.54 13.29 -83.55
C LYS A 932 -50.96 13.52 -84.93
#